data_AF-A0A9D5M234-F1
#
_entry.id   AF-A0A9D5M234-F1
#
_cell.length_a   1.000
_cell.length_b   1.000
_cell.length_c   1.000
_cell.angle_alpha   90.00
_cell.angle_beta   90.00
_cell.angle_gamma   90.00
#
_symmetry.space_group_name_H-M   'P 1'
#
loop_
_entity.id
_entity.type
_entity.pdbx_description
1 polymer ?
#
loop_
_entity_poly.entity_id
_entity_poly.type
_entity_poly.pdbx_seq_one_letter_code
_entity_poly.pdbx_strand_id
1 'polypeptide(L)'
;MKKGICGILSAMALTACLCISVNAAETQTAILSVNENDIIKPSDRAFLGINDGWQNVLAVKQDSAEISEEFVDAFRQTGTPIAVSRLAGTESQSFYWKDSIGTADERGYYGSQTNGAKVSHGIIEWLEYTRAVDKAAKFDFVINLNDSPENNADLIRFLCLDPSDPKAVGSDGTNWAQKRVDLGWREKIVPIIELGNEYDLAADYTDADAIAARAKEYITLCEKHMAVMQAVKPDLQFAALMFTVPHAANAKPRIWNEKIIDALGRKCDYVSFHYYYGSSSDELERYRMPEITDYLDEIEASDRPKILFTEHAKWTANDRDAVDRLETSALKGVLISGQIINLTTTDSYTAGMIYHGMGNGGVQSDDDPILWHVVSRHADDGKLYISGIGALLKLYNYAYGSGKSGENVVRATLSGNACAEGGDSSGARLTVSAHTTPDGGLNLVFVNNEKTTAAQQISFSAQNEYRLEREYILTADDLMADNKPNTPEALYPVCNLINSQTAFTSYTISPASAVVLKLVPMSAQTVEQAAELVVENSEVLNGKIIVAPTDRIVSFSGQLFANKEAADAESLTLTVRDTSNTIVYTDTQRVCWDHVYFDAEMPNNVNGTYIAVLSGGGTSNIVEFEYRPQMVSGYVRSIVPDGAYANGVKQVNNADYSFDCKITFDSEFAAGVEYIITVVEKESNNIVAMETQTRGSESFDTVHIKMPKDAIEGRYVISVSCPGDRAEGIAEFDFYKPDEIILLGDWLYNENGEMVTLENIADIKSLYIKVINRTDAIMQLLFMAAAYDGESLVHAETAIHTLAARAEGTVPMPISITAESIDAIRVYVWEKGCLKPLSEVYDIT
;
A
#
# COMPACT_ATOMS: atom_id res chain seq x y z
N MET A 1 65.86 -17.56 -25.71
CA MET A 1 65.54 -18.84 -26.37
C MET A 1 64.30 -19.40 -25.68
N LYS A 2 63.28 -19.81 -26.46
CA LYS A 2 61.95 -20.37 -26.08
C LYS A 2 60.77 -19.39 -25.81
N LYS A 3 60.06 -19.14 -26.91
CA LYS A 3 58.57 -19.10 -27.06
C LYS A 3 57.96 -20.33 -26.35
N GLY A 4 56.72 -20.42 -25.90
CA GLY A 4 55.45 -19.74 -26.18
C GLY A 4 54.32 -20.74 -25.81
N ILE A 5 53.06 -20.35 -26.03
CA ILE A 5 51.79 -21.08 -25.84
C ILE A 5 51.05 -20.68 -24.57
N CYS A 6 50.26 -19.61 -24.69
CA CYS A 6 49.06 -19.35 -23.91
C CYS A 6 47.90 -19.89 -24.76
N GLY A 7 47.20 -20.91 -24.24
CA GLY A 7 46.06 -21.54 -24.89
C GLY A 7 44.78 -20.79 -24.56
N ILE A 8 44.09 -20.32 -25.59
CA ILE A 8 42.74 -19.77 -25.56
C ILE A 8 41.77 -20.95 -25.36
N LEU A 9 40.96 -20.91 -24.31
CA LEU A 9 39.76 -21.73 -24.12
C LEU A 9 38.57 -20.77 -24.03
N SER A 10 38.10 -20.32 -25.19
CA SER A 10 36.76 -19.77 -25.34
C SER A 10 35.87 -20.92 -25.79
N ALA A 11 35.08 -21.46 -24.86
CA ALA A 11 34.02 -22.39 -25.19
C ALA A 11 32.88 -21.60 -25.84
N MET A 12 32.82 -21.62 -27.16
CA MET A 12 31.62 -21.23 -27.91
C MET A 12 30.53 -22.26 -27.62
N ALA A 13 29.41 -21.80 -27.07
CA ALA A 13 28.13 -22.53 -27.10
C ALA A 13 27.69 -22.66 -28.56
N LEU A 14 28.19 -23.69 -29.23
CA LEU A 14 27.76 -24.09 -30.56
C LEU A 14 26.52 -24.97 -30.39
N THR A 15 25.34 -24.41 -30.65
CA THR A 15 24.09 -25.15 -30.81
C THR A 15 24.27 -26.16 -31.95
N ALA A 16 24.62 -27.39 -31.59
CA ALA A 16 24.65 -28.50 -32.54
C ALA A 16 23.21 -28.87 -32.89
N CYS A 17 22.74 -28.46 -34.07
CA CYS A 17 21.55 -29.01 -34.70
C CYS A 17 21.76 -30.52 -34.94
N LEU A 18 21.43 -31.34 -33.94
CA LEU A 18 21.17 -32.75 -34.14
C LEU A 18 19.93 -32.84 -35.04
N CYS A 19 20.13 -33.23 -36.30
CA CYS A 19 19.04 -33.59 -37.21
C CYS A 19 18.44 -34.92 -36.76
N ILE A 20 17.76 -34.92 -35.62
CA ILE A 20 16.74 -35.92 -35.33
C ILE A 20 15.65 -35.66 -36.35
N SER A 21 15.25 -36.68 -37.11
CA SER A 21 14.05 -36.65 -37.93
C SER A 21 12.85 -36.50 -36.98
N VAL A 22 12.58 -35.26 -36.56
CA VAL A 22 11.38 -34.89 -35.82
C VAL A 22 10.25 -35.13 -36.82
N ASN A 23 9.43 -36.15 -36.59
CA ASN A 23 8.13 -36.19 -37.24
C ASN A 23 7.51 -34.83 -36.93
N ALA A 24 7.26 -34.01 -37.95
CA ALA A 24 6.70 -32.68 -37.76
C ALA A 24 5.41 -32.85 -36.96
N ALA A 25 5.48 -32.56 -35.66
CA ALA A 25 4.34 -32.67 -34.77
C ALA A 25 3.25 -31.76 -35.35
N GLU A 26 2.03 -32.26 -35.41
CA GLU A 26 0.91 -31.54 -35.99
C GLU A 26 0.76 -30.19 -35.27
N THR A 27 1.07 -29.10 -35.98
CA THR A 27 0.89 -27.75 -35.45
C THR A 27 -0.60 -27.49 -35.30
N GLN A 28 -1.06 -27.37 -34.06
CA GLN A 28 -2.42 -26.98 -33.76
C GLN A 28 -2.54 -25.47 -33.91
N THR A 29 -3.73 -25.00 -34.31
CA THR A 29 -3.99 -23.58 -34.57
C THR A 29 -5.04 -23.04 -33.60
N ALA A 30 -4.76 -21.82 -33.10
CA ALA A 30 -5.64 -21.02 -32.27
C ALA A 30 -5.83 -19.63 -32.92
N ILE A 31 -6.98 -19.02 -32.68
CA ILE A 31 -7.28 -17.63 -33.05
C ILE A 31 -7.57 -16.89 -31.74
N LEU A 32 -6.78 -15.85 -31.48
CA LEU A 32 -6.96 -14.91 -30.39
C LEU A 32 -7.56 -13.60 -30.92
N SER A 33 -8.69 -13.21 -30.36
CA SER A 33 -9.28 -11.87 -30.52
C SER A 33 -9.29 -11.16 -29.17
N VAL A 34 -8.74 -9.95 -29.11
CA VAL A 34 -8.81 -9.08 -27.92
C VAL A 34 -9.72 -7.89 -28.21
N ASN A 35 -10.55 -7.52 -27.23
CA ASN A 35 -11.39 -6.33 -27.26
C ASN A 35 -11.04 -5.43 -26.07
N GLU A 36 -10.16 -4.46 -26.30
CA GLU A 36 -9.62 -3.56 -25.29
C GLU A 36 -10.69 -2.66 -24.64
N ASN A 37 -11.79 -2.40 -25.35
CA ASN A 37 -12.93 -1.64 -24.83
C ASN A 37 -13.87 -2.46 -23.93
N ASP A 38 -13.78 -3.80 -23.95
CA ASP A 38 -14.55 -4.68 -23.07
C ASP A 38 -13.73 -4.98 -21.82
N ILE A 39 -13.71 -4.00 -20.92
CA ILE A 39 -13.02 -4.06 -19.64
C ILE A 39 -13.77 -5.00 -18.70
N ILE A 40 -13.08 -6.02 -18.20
CA ILE A 40 -13.61 -6.96 -17.22
C ILE A 40 -13.45 -6.38 -15.80
N LYS A 41 -12.23 -5.96 -15.46
CA LYS A 41 -11.85 -5.40 -14.15
C LYS A 41 -10.47 -4.73 -14.21
N PRO A 42 -10.06 -3.97 -13.18
CA PRO A 42 -8.67 -3.52 -13.05
C PRO A 42 -7.68 -4.69 -13.08
N SER A 43 -6.53 -4.49 -13.73
CA SER A 43 -5.41 -5.42 -13.70
C SER A 43 -4.65 -5.23 -12.39
N ASP A 44 -4.81 -6.17 -11.45
CA ASP A 44 -4.32 -6.05 -10.07
C ASP A 44 -3.46 -7.25 -9.69
N ARG A 45 -2.33 -7.01 -9.03
CA ARG A 45 -1.43 -8.06 -8.51
C ARG A 45 -2.03 -8.88 -7.36
N ALA A 46 -3.28 -8.62 -6.96
CA ALA A 46 -4.05 -9.44 -6.01
C ALA A 46 -4.18 -10.94 -6.41
N PHE A 47 -3.88 -11.29 -7.66
CA PHE A 47 -3.81 -12.67 -8.17
C PHE A 47 -2.46 -13.36 -7.92
N LEU A 48 -1.48 -12.63 -7.37
CA LEU A 48 -0.12 -13.10 -7.08
C LEU A 48 0.10 -13.20 -5.57
N GLY A 49 -0.96 -13.54 -4.84
CA GLY A 49 -0.91 -13.72 -3.39
C GLY A 49 -0.20 -15.01 -3.00
N ILE A 50 0.37 -15.02 -1.80
CA ILE A 50 0.99 -16.19 -1.18
C ILE A 50 0.42 -16.31 0.23
N ASN A 51 0.00 -17.53 0.57
CA ASN A 51 -0.43 -17.89 1.92
C ASN A 51 0.75 -18.41 2.72
N ASP A 52 0.89 -17.91 3.93
CA ASP A 52 1.85 -18.39 4.91
C ASP A 52 1.15 -19.00 6.14
N GLY A 53 1.85 -19.87 6.86
CA GLY A 53 1.40 -20.44 8.12
C GLY A 53 2.18 -19.90 9.30
N TRP A 54 1.56 -19.92 10.49
CA TRP A 54 2.24 -19.47 11.72
C TRP A 54 3.48 -20.30 12.07
N GLN A 55 3.64 -21.48 11.47
CA GLN A 55 4.77 -22.39 11.67
C GLN A 55 5.93 -22.15 10.69
N ASN A 56 5.85 -21.14 9.82
CA ASN A 56 6.91 -20.92 8.84
C ASN A 56 8.14 -20.29 9.49
N VAL A 57 9.10 -21.16 9.85
CA VAL A 57 10.38 -20.78 10.46
C VAL A 57 11.41 -20.26 9.45
N LEU A 58 11.09 -20.15 8.15
CA LEU A 58 12.07 -19.69 7.16
C LEU A 58 12.24 -18.17 7.16
N ALA A 59 11.16 -17.43 7.46
CA ALA A 59 11.15 -15.97 7.42
C ALA A 59 11.79 -15.31 8.66
N VAL A 60 11.97 -16.07 9.74
CA VAL A 60 12.66 -15.64 10.95
C VAL A 60 13.91 -16.48 11.18
N LYS A 61 14.93 -15.91 11.83
CA LYS A 61 16.09 -16.69 12.27
C LYS A 61 15.65 -17.73 13.30
N GLN A 62 16.25 -18.93 13.25
CA GLN A 62 15.93 -20.00 14.18
C GLN A 62 16.04 -19.54 15.64
N ASP A 63 15.03 -19.86 16.46
CA ASP A 63 14.93 -19.49 17.87
C ASP A 63 14.98 -17.97 18.14
N SER A 64 14.62 -17.15 17.15
CA SER A 64 14.63 -15.69 17.22
C SER A 64 13.34 -15.08 16.63
N ALA A 65 13.11 -13.80 16.91
CA ALA A 65 12.11 -12.95 16.25
C ALA A 65 12.73 -12.05 15.17
N GLU A 66 14.05 -12.16 14.92
CA GLU A 66 14.71 -11.40 13.86
C GLU A 66 14.36 -11.98 12.48
N ILE A 67 14.03 -11.11 11.53
CA ILE A 67 13.81 -11.51 10.14
C ILE A 67 15.07 -12.13 9.53
N SER A 68 14.86 -13.17 8.73
CA SER A 68 15.90 -13.84 7.96
C SER A 68 16.22 -13.04 6.69
N GLU A 69 17.40 -12.40 6.65
CA GLU A 69 17.89 -11.73 5.43
C GLU A 69 17.99 -12.71 4.26
N GLU A 70 18.41 -13.96 4.50
CA GLU A 70 18.46 -15.01 3.48
C GLU A 70 17.09 -15.24 2.83
N PHE A 71 16.02 -15.18 3.62
CA PHE A 71 14.66 -15.35 3.12
C PHE A 71 14.24 -14.16 2.25
N VAL A 72 14.43 -12.94 2.75
CA VAL A 72 14.10 -11.71 2.01
C VAL A 72 14.90 -11.64 0.70
N ASP A 73 16.18 -11.99 0.75
CA ASP A 73 17.08 -12.01 -0.40
C ASP A 73 16.66 -13.06 -1.44
N ALA A 74 16.18 -14.23 -1.03
CA ALA A 74 15.70 -15.25 -1.97
C ALA A 74 14.58 -14.72 -2.87
N PHE A 75 13.66 -13.91 -2.34
CA PHE A 75 12.61 -13.26 -3.13
C PHE A 75 13.14 -12.07 -3.93
N ARG A 76 13.88 -11.15 -3.29
CA ARG A 76 14.36 -9.92 -3.94
C ARG A 76 15.35 -10.20 -5.06
N GLN A 77 16.34 -11.06 -4.84
CA GLN A 77 17.35 -11.38 -5.85
C GLN A 77 16.75 -12.13 -7.04
N THR A 78 15.66 -12.88 -6.84
CA THR A 78 14.95 -13.53 -7.94
C THR A 78 13.91 -12.62 -8.58
N GLY A 79 13.48 -11.53 -7.93
CA GLY A 79 12.37 -10.69 -8.39
C GLY A 79 10.99 -11.33 -8.21
N THR A 80 10.87 -12.30 -7.29
CA THR A 80 9.61 -12.99 -6.99
C THR A 80 8.74 -12.14 -6.07
N PRO A 81 7.48 -11.84 -6.42
CA PRO A 81 6.67 -10.92 -5.64
C PRO A 81 5.97 -11.60 -4.45
N ILE A 82 5.62 -10.80 -3.44
CA ILE A 82 4.59 -11.12 -2.43
C ILE A 82 3.52 -10.03 -2.52
N ALA A 83 2.67 -10.10 -3.56
CA ALA A 83 1.72 -9.02 -3.83
C ALA A 83 0.55 -8.98 -2.84
N VAL A 84 0.16 -10.15 -2.33
CA VAL A 84 -0.73 -10.30 -1.19
C VAL A 84 -0.09 -11.32 -0.27
N SER A 85 0.05 -10.97 1.01
CA SER A 85 0.49 -11.90 2.03
C SER A 85 -0.73 -12.27 2.86
N ARG A 86 -1.16 -13.54 2.77
CA ARG A 86 -2.17 -14.10 3.65
C ARG A 86 -1.49 -14.84 4.77
N LEU A 87 -2.01 -14.71 6.00
CA LEU A 87 -1.47 -15.44 7.14
C LEU A 87 -2.50 -16.35 7.80
N ALA A 88 -2.02 -17.57 7.99
CA ALA A 88 -2.61 -18.74 8.64
C ALA A 88 -3.44 -19.65 7.72
N GLY A 89 -3.46 -20.94 8.06
CA GLY A 89 -4.44 -21.93 7.59
C GLY A 89 -5.31 -22.43 8.75
N THR A 90 -5.48 -23.75 8.83
CA THR A 90 -6.32 -24.40 9.86
C THR A 90 -5.89 -24.03 11.30
N GLU A 91 -4.61 -23.75 11.51
CA GLU A 91 -4.04 -23.40 12.80
C GLU A 91 -4.56 -22.05 13.34
N SER A 92 -5.13 -21.18 12.49
CA SER A 92 -5.76 -19.90 12.86
C SER A 92 -6.75 -20.06 14.01
N GLN A 93 -7.51 -21.16 14.05
CA GLN A 93 -8.53 -21.43 15.07
C GLN A 93 -7.94 -21.78 16.45
N SER A 94 -6.61 -21.89 16.54
CA SER A 94 -5.87 -22.16 17.77
C SER A 94 -4.76 -21.15 18.04
N PHE A 95 -4.63 -20.12 17.20
CA PHE A 95 -3.66 -19.05 17.35
C PHE A 95 -4.28 -17.87 18.11
N TYR A 96 -3.59 -17.38 19.14
CA TYR A 96 -4.00 -16.21 19.91
C TYR A 96 -3.00 -15.08 19.62
N TRP A 97 -3.44 -14.06 18.87
CA TRP A 97 -2.51 -13.08 18.31
C TRP A 97 -1.71 -12.29 19.36
N LYS A 98 -2.30 -12.05 20.55
CA LYS A 98 -1.64 -11.38 21.67
C LYS A 98 -0.43 -12.17 22.19
N ASP A 99 -0.43 -13.49 22.02
CA ASP A 99 0.69 -14.36 22.40
C ASP A 99 1.87 -14.28 21.42
N SER A 100 1.69 -13.63 20.26
CA SER A 100 2.70 -13.50 19.21
C SER A 100 3.49 -12.21 19.25
N ILE A 101 3.11 -11.27 20.11
CA ILE A 101 3.72 -9.94 20.20
C ILE A 101 4.55 -9.79 21.48
N GLY A 102 5.52 -8.87 21.47
CA GLY A 102 6.48 -8.70 22.55
C GLY A 102 7.81 -9.40 22.28
N THR A 103 8.69 -9.33 23.28
CA THR A 103 9.98 -10.02 23.23
C THR A 103 9.79 -11.54 23.18
N ALA A 104 10.79 -12.26 22.67
CA ALA A 104 10.74 -13.72 22.62
C ALA A 104 10.42 -14.36 23.99
N ASP A 105 10.78 -13.71 25.11
CA ASP A 105 10.48 -14.19 26.45
C ASP A 105 9.02 -13.99 26.89
N GLU A 106 8.38 -12.90 26.45
CA GLU A 106 7.00 -12.53 26.78
C GLU A 106 5.95 -13.30 25.98
N ARG A 107 6.33 -13.86 24.83
CA ARG A 107 5.44 -14.58 23.93
C ARG A 107 4.91 -15.88 24.54
N GLY A 108 3.70 -16.23 24.15
CA GLY A 108 3.05 -17.48 24.53
C GLY A 108 3.52 -18.67 23.69
N TYR A 109 2.66 -19.67 23.61
CA TYR A 109 2.90 -20.88 22.85
C TYR A 109 1.88 -20.98 21.74
N TYR A 110 2.28 -21.50 20.59
CA TYR A 110 1.32 -21.87 19.58
C TYR A 110 0.38 -22.97 20.14
N GLY A 111 -0.82 -23.10 19.56
CA GLY A 111 -1.83 -24.05 20.02
C GLY A 111 -1.40 -25.53 19.96
N SER A 112 -2.27 -26.44 20.38
CA SER A 112 -1.93 -27.88 20.36
C SER A 112 -1.68 -28.45 18.95
N GLN A 113 -2.20 -27.79 17.90
CA GLN A 113 -2.00 -28.21 16.51
C GLN A 113 -0.57 -27.97 15.99
N THR A 114 0.23 -27.21 16.72
CA THR A 114 1.58 -26.76 16.33
C THR A 114 2.65 -27.25 17.32
N ASN A 115 2.41 -28.40 17.94
CA ASN A 115 3.28 -29.02 18.94
C ASN A 115 3.55 -28.18 20.22
N GLY A 116 2.81 -27.09 20.45
CA GLY A 116 3.00 -26.26 21.64
C GLY A 116 4.36 -25.57 21.72
N ALA A 117 5.04 -25.34 20.59
CA ALA A 117 6.28 -24.59 20.56
C ALA A 117 6.04 -23.12 20.94
N LYS A 118 7.08 -22.43 21.44
CA LYS A 118 6.99 -21.00 21.73
C LYS A 118 6.83 -20.22 20.43
N VAL A 119 6.02 -19.16 20.45
CA VAL A 119 5.81 -18.33 19.25
C VAL A 119 7.09 -17.56 18.91
N SER A 120 7.74 -17.92 17.80
CA SER A 120 8.94 -17.22 17.29
C SER A 120 8.61 -16.36 16.07
N HIS A 121 7.58 -16.74 15.31
CA HIS A 121 7.06 -16.00 14.17
C HIS A 121 5.65 -15.49 14.50
N GLY A 122 5.52 -14.18 14.66
CA GLY A 122 4.28 -13.47 15.01
C GLY A 122 3.94 -12.36 14.02
N ILE A 123 2.94 -11.55 14.38
CA ILE A 123 2.39 -10.52 13.48
C ILE A 123 3.45 -9.50 13.05
N ILE A 124 4.33 -9.04 13.96
CA ILE A 124 5.35 -8.05 13.61
C ILE A 124 6.30 -8.59 12.56
N GLU A 125 6.78 -9.82 12.74
CA GLU A 125 7.71 -10.42 11.80
C GLU A 125 7.07 -10.64 10.42
N TRP A 126 5.80 -11.04 10.39
CA TRP A 126 5.03 -11.16 9.15
C TRP A 126 4.96 -9.85 8.36
N LEU A 127 4.63 -8.75 9.05
CA LEU A 127 4.56 -7.43 8.45
C LEU A 127 5.93 -6.99 7.91
N GLU A 128 6.98 -7.21 8.72
CA GLU A 128 8.36 -6.84 8.39
C GLU A 128 8.88 -7.57 7.16
N TYR A 129 8.85 -8.91 7.12
CA TYR A 129 9.38 -9.63 5.96
C TYR A 129 8.54 -9.35 4.71
N THR A 130 7.22 -9.19 4.85
CA THR A 130 6.34 -8.93 3.71
C THR A 130 6.69 -7.58 3.07
N ARG A 131 6.81 -6.52 3.88
CA ARG A 131 7.23 -5.19 3.38
C ARG A 131 8.68 -5.16 2.93
N ALA A 132 9.54 -5.99 3.52
CA ALA A 132 10.90 -6.12 3.04
C ALA A 132 10.88 -6.66 1.60
N VAL A 133 10.10 -7.69 1.30
CA VAL A 133 10.03 -8.24 -0.07
C VAL A 133 9.26 -7.32 -1.03
N ASP A 134 8.06 -6.89 -0.69
CA ASP A 134 7.21 -6.02 -1.52
C ASP A 134 6.54 -4.93 -0.65
N LYS A 135 7.02 -3.68 -0.79
CA LYS A 135 6.47 -2.56 0.00
C LYS A 135 5.02 -2.22 -0.36
N ALA A 136 4.52 -2.68 -1.51
CA ALA A 136 3.15 -2.47 -1.96
C ALA A 136 2.23 -3.66 -1.65
N ALA A 137 2.73 -4.71 -0.99
CA ALA A 137 1.95 -5.88 -0.63
C ALA A 137 0.62 -5.54 0.06
N LYS A 138 -0.45 -6.25 -0.27
CA LYS A 138 -1.69 -6.25 0.50
C LYS A 138 -1.62 -7.33 1.57
N PHE A 139 -2.42 -7.19 2.61
CA PHE A 139 -2.46 -8.14 3.71
C PHE A 139 -3.85 -8.78 3.81
N ASP A 140 -3.88 -10.08 4.04
CA ASP A 140 -5.07 -10.86 4.36
C ASP A 140 -4.81 -11.60 5.68
N PHE A 141 -5.67 -11.40 6.67
CA PHE A 141 -5.50 -11.95 8.00
C PHE A 141 -6.70 -12.81 8.38
N VAL A 142 -6.43 -14.08 8.70
CA VAL A 142 -7.45 -15.01 9.17
C VAL A 142 -7.61 -14.92 10.69
N ILE A 143 -8.78 -14.53 11.17
CA ILE A 143 -9.04 -14.42 12.61
C ILE A 143 -9.36 -15.77 13.26
N ASN A 144 -9.01 -15.89 14.54
CA ASN A 144 -9.46 -17.00 15.37
C ASN A 144 -10.90 -16.77 15.83
N LEU A 145 -11.87 -17.55 15.32
CA LEU A 145 -13.27 -17.42 15.72
C LEU A 145 -13.55 -18.00 17.12
N ASN A 146 -12.63 -18.83 17.65
CA ASN A 146 -12.70 -19.37 19.01
C ASN A 146 -12.20 -18.38 20.07
N ASP A 147 -11.50 -17.30 19.67
CA ASP A 147 -11.16 -16.21 20.57
C ASP A 147 -12.39 -15.32 20.86
N SER A 148 -12.27 -14.44 21.85
CA SER A 148 -13.30 -13.45 22.14
C SER A 148 -13.38 -12.41 21.02
N PRO A 149 -14.59 -11.95 20.65
CA PRO A 149 -14.76 -10.84 19.72
C PRO A 149 -14.01 -9.58 20.15
N GLU A 150 -13.95 -9.29 21.44
CA GLU A 150 -13.22 -8.16 21.98
C GLU A 150 -11.71 -8.25 21.69
N ASN A 151 -11.10 -9.44 21.79
CA ASN A 151 -9.71 -9.64 21.40
C ASN A 151 -9.48 -9.45 19.89
N ASN A 152 -10.41 -9.87 19.04
CA ASN A 152 -10.32 -9.61 17.60
C ASN A 152 -10.55 -8.12 17.28
N ALA A 153 -11.38 -7.41 18.05
CA ALA A 153 -11.48 -5.95 17.95
C ALA A 153 -10.17 -5.25 18.36
N ASP A 154 -9.47 -5.76 19.37
CA ASP A 154 -8.14 -5.26 19.76
C ASP A 154 -7.08 -5.49 18.67
N LEU A 155 -7.17 -6.59 17.92
CA LEU A 155 -6.32 -6.81 16.74
C LEU A 155 -6.52 -5.70 15.70
N ILE A 156 -7.76 -5.29 15.45
CA ILE A 156 -8.07 -4.17 14.54
C ILE A 156 -7.47 -2.87 15.07
N ARG A 157 -7.58 -2.61 16.39
CA ARG A 157 -6.93 -1.43 17.00
C ARG A 157 -5.42 -1.46 16.79
N PHE A 158 -4.81 -2.62 16.99
CA PHE A 158 -3.39 -2.83 16.79
C PHE A 158 -2.99 -2.51 15.35
N LEU A 159 -3.62 -3.15 14.36
CA LEU A 159 -3.21 -3.08 12.95
C LEU A 159 -3.61 -1.76 12.25
N CYS A 160 -4.82 -1.25 12.51
CA CYS A 160 -5.47 -0.28 11.62
C CYS A 160 -5.48 1.16 12.14
N LEU A 161 -5.27 1.40 13.44
CA LEU A 161 -5.44 2.72 14.05
C LEU A 161 -4.10 3.43 14.30
N ASP A 162 -4.20 4.75 14.39
CA ASP A 162 -3.13 5.61 14.89
C ASP A 162 -3.14 5.65 16.43
N PRO A 163 -1.97 5.79 17.10
CA PRO A 163 -1.92 5.85 18.57
C PRO A 163 -2.78 6.94 19.20
N SER A 164 -3.03 8.04 18.48
CA SER A 164 -3.86 9.16 18.92
C SER A 164 -5.37 8.95 18.70
N ASP A 165 -5.79 7.90 17.99
CA ASP A 165 -7.21 7.63 17.76
C ASP A 165 -7.90 7.30 19.09
N PRO A 166 -9.04 7.94 19.43
CA PRO A 166 -9.76 7.67 20.68
C PRO A 166 -10.23 6.22 20.83
N LYS A 167 -10.34 5.46 19.73
CA LYS A 167 -10.69 4.04 19.73
C LYS A 167 -9.47 3.11 19.83
N ALA A 168 -8.24 3.63 19.83
CA ALA A 168 -7.02 2.83 19.93
C ALA A 168 -6.88 2.11 21.29
N VAL A 169 -7.59 2.58 22.32
CA VAL A 169 -7.60 1.96 23.65
C VAL A 169 -8.65 0.84 23.72
N GLY A 170 -8.18 -0.38 23.99
CA GLY A 170 -9.01 -1.56 24.20
C GLY A 170 -9.80 -1.51 25.52
N SER A 171 -10.72 -2.46 25.71
CA SER A 171 -11.50 -2.56 26.96
C SER A 171 -10.64 -2.92 28.18
N ASP A 172 -9.43 -3.40 27.96
CA ASP A 172 -8.41 -3.68 28.98
C ASP A 172 -7.58 -2.44 29.36
N GLY A 173 -7.79 -1.30 28.71
CA GLY A 173 -7.04 -0.07 28.93
C GLY A 173 -5.73 0.04 28.13
N THR A 174 -5.39 -0.96 27.32
CA THR A 174 -4.18 -0.96 26.50
C THR A 174 -4.42 -0.13 25.24
N ASN A 175 -3.53 0.82 24.94
CA ASN A 175 -3.49 1.46 23.62
C ASN A 175 -2.77 0.52 22.64
N TRP A 176 -3.53 -0.24 21.88
CA TRP A 176 -3.00 -1.28 21.00
C TRP A 176 -2.26 -0.73 19.78
N ALA A 177 -2.67 0.43 19.26
CA ALA A 177 -1.93 1.11 18.19
C ALA A 177 -0.57 1.61 18.68
N GLN A 178 -0.49 2.16 19.90
CA GLN A 178 0.80 2.52 20.51
C GLN A 178 1.65 1.27 20.74
N LYS A 179 1.07 0.16 21.20
CA LYS A 179 1.80 -1.10 21.38
C LYS A 179 2.44 -1.58 20.07
N ARG A 180 1.77 -1.44 18.93
CA ARG A 180 2.34 -1.73 17.60
C ARG A 180 3.56 -0.85 17.29
N VAL A 181 3.45 0.45 17.54
CA VAL A 181 4.55 1.41 17.37
C VAL A 181 5.73 1.09 18.29
N ASP A 182 5.47 0.75 19.56
CA ASP A 182 6.49 0.39 20.54
C ASP A 182 7.24 -0.89 20.16
N LEU A 183 6.61 -1.77 19.36
CA LEU A 183 7.22 -2.98 18.81
C LEU A 183 8.00 -2.72 17.50
N GLY A 184 8.13 -1.46 17.08
CA GLY A 184 8.92 -1.07 15.91
C GLY A 184 8.11 -0.87 14.63
N TRP A 185 6.80 -1.16 14.62
CA TRP A 185 5.99 -1.07 13.42
C TRP A 185 5.08 0.17 13.40
N ARG A 186 5.46 1.20 12.63
CA ARG A 186 4.70 2.47 12.60
C ARG A 186 3.58 2.51 11.57
N GLU A 187 3.71 1.80 10.47
CA GLU A 187 2.73 1.79 9.38
C GLU A 187 1.41 1.11 9.80
N LYS A 188 0.29 1.81 9.73
CA LYS A 188 -1.03 1.18 9.86
C LYS A 188 -1.36 0.42 8.58
N ILE A 189 -1.95 -0.75 8.72
CA ILE A 189 -2.44 -1.54 7.59
C ILE A 189 -3.94 -1.78 7.74
N VAL A 190 -4.64 -1.85 6.61
CA VAL A 190 -6.05 -2.28 6.58
C VAL A 190 -6.08 -3.60 5.83
N PRO A 191 -5.96 -4.74 6.53
CA PRO A 191 -5.99 -6.05 5.89
C PRO A 191 -7.43 -6.41 5.50
N ILE A 192 -7.54 -7.36 4.56
CA ILE A 192 -8.77 -8.15 4.42
C ILE A 192 -8.86 -9.04 5.67
N ILE A 193 -10.02 -9.06 6.32
CA ILE A 193 -10.26 -9.91 7.49
C ILE A 193 -11.05 -11.13 7.07
N GLU A 194 -10.37 -12.27 6.99
CA GLU A 194 -11.01 -13.55 6.75
C GLU A 194 -11.60 -14.12 8.05
N LEU A 195 -12.90 -14.42 8.01
CA LEU A 195 -13.70 -14.85 9.16
C LEU A 195 -13.48 -16.34 9.45
N GLY A 196 -12.28 -16.66 9.94
CA GLY A 196 -11.84 -18.02 10.25
C GLY A 196 -11.49 -18.87 9.03
N ASN A 197 -10.79 -19.99 9.28
CA ASN A 197 -10.34 -20.92 8.23
C ASN A 197 -11.08 -22.24 8.35
N GLU A 198 -11.55 -22.77 7.21
CA GLU A 198 -12.00 -24.17 7.08
C GLU A 198 -12.94 -24.66 8.21
N TYR A 199 -13.79 -23.77 8.70
CA TYR A 199 -14.67 -24.01 9.85
C TYR A 199 -15.73 -25.11 9.57
N ASP A 200 -15.97 -25.38 8.29
CA ASP A 200 -16.80 -26.45 7.77
C ASP A 200 -16.19 -27.84 8.00
N LEU A 201 -14.87 -27.98 8.16
CA LEU A 201 -14.19 -29.26 8.34
C LEU A 201 -14.58 -30.03 9.61
N ALA A 202 -15.10 -29.34 10.62
CA ALA A 202 -15.55 -29.98 11.86
C ALA A 202 -16.93 -30.66 11.75
N ALA A 203 -17.66 -30.46 10.65
CA ALA A 203 -18.98 -31.04 10.47
C ALA A 203 -18.94 -32.53 10.09
N ASP A 204 -19.93 -33.30 10.53
CA ASP A 204 -20.17 -34.63 9.95
C ASP A 204 -20.69 -34.45 8.52
N TYR A 205 -19.80 -34.73 7.58
CA TYR A 205 -20.09 -34.62 6.16
C TYR A 205 -21.18 -35.58 5.68
N THR A 206 -21.67 -36.52 6.47
CA THR A 206 -22.70 -37.46 5.99
C THR A 206 -24.13 -36.94 6.14
N ASP A 207 -24.35 -35.84 6.87
CA ASP A 207 -25.68 -35.34 7.21
C ASP A 207 -25.89 -33.87 6.78
N ALA A 208 -26.88 -33.65 5.91
CA ALA A 208 -27.25 -32.32 5.42
C ALA A 208 -27.75 -31.38 6.53
N ASP A 209 -28.46 -31.93 7.52
CA ASP A 209 -28.95 -31.14 8.66
C ASP A 209 -27.79 -30.74 9.57
N ALA A 210 -26.76 -31.58 9.71
CA ALA A 210 -25.54 -31.25 10.44
C ALA A 210 -24.76 -30.11 9.77
N ILE A 211 -24.61 -30.14 8.44
CA ILE A 211 -24.00 -29.03 7.67
C ILE A 211 -24.79 -27.73 7.84
N ALA A 212 -26.12 -27.80 7.73
CA ALA A 212 -27.00 -26.66 7.91
C ALA A 212 -26.89 -26.05 9.33
N ALA A 213 -26.83 -26.89 10.37
CA ALA A 213 -26.67 -26.47 11.75
C ALA A 213 -25.29 -25.81 11.98
N ARG A 214 -24.23 -26.40 11.40
CA ARG A 214 -22.87 -25.86 11.49
C ARG A 214 -22.75 -24.51 10.78
N ALA A 215 -23.33 -24.35 9.60
CA ALA A 215 -23.36 -23.07 8.89
C ALA A 215 -24.03 -21.97 9.75
N LYS A 216 -25.14 -22.29 10.44
CA LYS A 216 -25.81 -21.36 11.34
C LYS A 216 -24.93 -20.94 12.53
N GLU A 217 -24.20 -21.88 13.12
CA GLU A 217 -23.23 -21.59 14.18
C GLU A 217 -22.14 -20.65 13.68
N TYR A 218 -21.55 -20.95 12.52
CA TYR A 218 -20.54 -20.12 11.88
C TYR A 218 -21.04 -18.70 11.61
N ILE A 219 -22.22 -18.55 11.01
CA ILE A 219 -22.86 -17.24 10.75
C ILE A 219 -23.00 -16.45 12.05
N THR A 220 -23.50 -17.09 13.11
CA THR A 220 -23.70 -16.43 14.41
C THR A 220 -22.38 -15.91 15.00
N LEU A 221 -21.30 -16.70 14.87
CA LEU A 221 -19.97 -16.27 15.31
C LEU A 221 -19.46 -15.10 14.47
N CYS A 222 -19.55 -15.20 13.14
CA CYS A 222 -19.12 -14.16 12.22
C CYS A 222 -19.80 -12.83 12.52
N GLU A 223 -21.13 -12.80 12.64
CA GLU A 223 -21.87 -11.57 12.94
C GLU A 223 -21.43 -10.92 14.25
N LYS A 224 -21.14 -11.73 15.28
CA LYS A 224 -20.66 -11.25 16.57
C LYS A 224 -19.27 -10.60 16.46
N HIS A 225 -18.36 -11.25 15.75
CA HIS A 225 -16.99 -10.77 15.54
C HIS A 225 -16.96 -9.51 14.64
N MET A 226 -17.70 -9.52 13.52
CA MET A 226 -17.81 -8.37 12.61
C MET A 226 -18.33 -7.12 13.32
N ALA A 227 -19.40 -7.25 14.11
CA ALA A 227 -20.03 -6.12 14.77
C ALA A 227 -19.06 -5.34 15.69
N VAL A 228 -18.23 -6.05 16.48
CA VAL A 228 -17.28 -5.38 17.39
C VAL A 228 -16.06 -4.83 16.65
N MET A 229 -15.61 -5.49 15.58
CA MET A 229 -14.51 -5.00 14.74
C MET A 229 -14.92 -3.75 13.95
N GLN A 230 -16.12 -3.73 13.36
CA GLN A 230 -16.68 -2.58 12.66
C GLN A 230 -16.94 -1.39 13.59
N ALA A 231 -17.24 -1.64 14.87
CA ALA A 231 -17.33 -0.58 15.88
C ALA A 231 -15.98 0.15 16.06
N VAL A 232 -14.85 -0.55 15.86
CA VAL A 232 -13.51 0.04 15.83
C VAL A 232 -13.29 0.76 14.49
N LYS A 233 -13.35 0.03 13.37
CA LYS A 233 -13.07 0.52 12.02
C LYS A 233 -14.24 0.15 11.07
N PRO A 234 -15.16 1.08 10.75
CA PRO A 234 -16.43 0.75 10.07
C PRO A 234 -16.32 0.23 8.63
N ASP A 235 -15.23 0.54 7.94
CA ASP A 235 -14.92 0.24 6.54
C ASP A 235 -13.93 -0.94 6.41
N LEU A 236 -13.86 -1.81 7.42
CA LEU A 236 -13.11 -3.06 7.30
C LEU A 236 -13.71 -3.94 6.22
N GLN A 237 -12.83 -4.58 5.46
CA GLN A 237 -13.21 -5.55 4.46
C GLN A 237 -13.24 -6.94 5.05
N PHE A 238 -14.34 -7.67 4.85
CA PHE A 238 -14.50 -9.03 5.37
C PHE A 238 -14.57 -10.07 4.26
N ALA A 239 -13.99 -11.25 4.51
CA ALA A 239 -14.14 -12.43 3.68
C ALA A 239 -14.85 -13.55 4.48
N ALA A 240 -15.99 -14.02 3.98
CA ALA A 240 -16.74 -15.13 4.58
C ALA A 240 -16.40 -16.46 3.90
N LEU A 241 -16.16 -17.50 4.71
CA LEU A 241 -15.72 -18.82 4.25
C LEU A 241 -16.78 -19.56 3.44
N MET A 242 -16.45 -19.86 2.18
CA MET A 242 -17.15 -20.86 1.38
C MET A 242 -16.66 -22.27 1.73
N PHE A 243 -17.42 -23.28 1.30
CA PHE A 243 -17.09 -24.67 1.61
C PHE A 243 -15.71 -25.08 1.08
N THR A 244 -14.93 -25.72 1.95
CA THR A 244 -13.55 -26.13 1.72
C THR A 244 -13.48 -27.35 0.82
N VAL A 245 -12.56 -27.36 -0.15
CA VAL A 245 -12.22 -28.55 -0.96
C VAL A 245 -13.48 -29.19 -1.56
N PRO A 246 -14.28 -28.46 -2.36
CA PRO A 246 -15.53 -29.00 -2.87
C PRO A 246 -15.20 -29.90 -4.08
N HIS A 247 -14.70 -31.12 -3.84
CA HIS A 247 -14.56 -32.12 -4.89
C HIS A 247 -15.90 -32.83 -5.10
N ALA A 248 -16.35 -32.91 -6.36
CA ALA A 248 -17.61 -33.50 -6.84
C ALA A 248 -18.93 -32.77 -6.50
N ALA A 249 -19.86 -32.77 -7.47
CA ALA A 249 -21.22 -32.21 -7.38
C ALA A 249 -22.09 -32.92 -6.32
N ASN A 250 -21.77 -32.70 -5.06
CA ASN A 250 -22.50 -33.20 -3.91
C ASN A 250 -23.28 -32.02 -3.27
N ALA A 251 -24.37 -32.32 -2.57
CA ALA A 251 -25.28 -31.29 -2.05
C ALA A 251 -24.69 -30.44 -0.89
N LYS A 252 -23.51 -30.78 -0.35
CA LYS A 252 -23.01 -30.19 0.90
C LYS A 252 -22.35 -28.82 0.70
N PRO A 253 -21.41 -28.63 -0.25
CA PRO A 253 -20.94 -27.29 -0.63
C PRO A 253 -22.11 -26.36 -0.94
N ARG A 254 -23.13 -26.89 -1.62
CA ARG A 254 -24.33 -26.16 -1.96
C ARG A 254 -25.07 -25.62 -0.74
N ILE A 255 -25.37 -26.49 0.24
CA ILE A 255 -26.09 -26.11 1.46
C ILE A 255 -25.29 -25.11 2.30
N TRP A 256 -23.97 -25.30 2.40
CA TRP A 256 -23.10 -24.37 3.11
C TRP A 256 -23.08 -23.01 2.41
N ASN A 257 -22.70 -22.97 1.13
CA ASN A 257 -22.53 -21.75 0.36
C ASN A 257 -23.82 -20.93 0.27
N GLU A 258 -24.95 -21.57 0.00
CA GLU A 258 -26.28 -20.91 -0.02
C GLU A 258 -26.54 -20.17 1.31
N LYS A 259 -26.33 -20.85 2.45
CA LYS A 259 -26.56 -20.26 3.77
C LYS A 259 -25.61 -19.11 4.09
N ILE A 260 -24.33 -19.26 3.75
CA ILE A 260 -23.34 -18.22 4.02
C ILE A 260 -23.61 -16.99 3.16
N ILE A 261 -23.88 -17.17 1.87
CA ILE A 261 -24.18 -16.06 0.94
C ILE A 261 -25.48 -15.37 1.34
N ASP A 262 -26.53 -16.12 1.69
CA ASP A 262 -27.82 -15.56 2.15
C ASP A 262 -27.67 -14.66 3.39
N ALA A 263 -26.86 -15.09 4.37
CA ALA A 263 -26.77 -14.42 5.66
C ALA A 263 -25.67 -13.34 5.72
N LEU A 264 -24.51 -13.62 5.11
CA LEU A 264 -23.31 -12.80 5.21
C LEU A 264 -22.94 -12.11 3.90
N GLY A 265 -23.46 -12.55 2.74
CA GLY A 265 -23.02 -12.06 1.43
C GLY A 265 -23.09 -10.54 1.30
N ARG A 266 -24.18 -9.90 1.74
CA ARG A 266 -24.33 -8.43 1.73
C ARG A 266 -23.55 -7.68 2.82
N LYS A 267 -22.92 -8.41 3.74
CA LYS A 267 -22.18 -7.85 4.89
C LYS A 267 -20.66 -7.98 4.71
N CYS A 268 -20.24 -8.71 3.69
CA CYS A 268 -18.85 -8.98 3.38
C CYS A 268 -18.51 -8.41 2.00
N ASP A 269 -17.26 -8.01 1.83
CA ASP A 269 -16.70 -7.59 0.55
C ASP A 269 -16.31 -8.79 -0.30
N TYR A 270 -15.98 -9.90 0.38
CA TYR A 270 -15.50 -11.11 -0.24
C TYR A 270 -16.20 -12.36 0.32
N VAL A 271 -16.23 -13.39 -0.52
CA VAL A 271 -16.35 -14.78 -0.08
C VAL A 271 -15.00 -15.47 -0.30
N SER A 272 -14.43 -16.06 0.75
CA SER A 272 -13.16 -16.77 0.66
C SER A 272 -13.39 -18.18 0.13
N PHE A 273 -12.60 -18.61 -0.85
CA PHE A 273 -12.80 -19.87 -1.55
C PHE A 273 -11.49 -20.67 -1.63
N HIS A 274 -11.53 -21.89 -1.08
CA HIS A 274 -10.39 -22.80 -1.07
C HIS A 274 -10.51 -23.80 -2.21
N TYR A 275 -9.64 -23.68 -3.21
CA TYR A 275 -9.66 -24.55 -4.39
C TYR A 275 -8.31 -25.22 -4.63
N TYR A 276 -8.19 -26.43 -4.09
CA TYR A 276 -7.10 -27.33 -4.41
C TYR A 276 -7.46 -28.16 -5.64
N TYR A 277 -6.64 -28.13 -6.69
CA TYR A 277 -6.98 -28.73 -7.98
C TYR A 277 -6.10 -29.90 -8.36
N GLY A 278 -6.68 -30.86 -9.08
CA GLY A 278 -5.98 -32.05 -9.58
C GLY A 278 -5.14 -31.76 -10.82
N SER A 279 -5.46 -32.43 -11.93
CA SER A 279 -4.74 -32.30 -13.21
C SER A 279 -5.53 -31.57 -14.29
N SER A 280 -6.67 -30.96 -13.95
CA SER A 280 -7.57 -30.28 -14.90
C SER A 280 -8.32 -29.12 -14.24
N SER A 281 -8.69 -28.12 -15.04
CA SER A 281 -9.55 -26.99 -14.63
C SER A 281 -11.05 -27.29 -14.67
N ASP A 282 -11.47 -28.42 -15.26
CA ASP A 282 -12.88 -28.73 -15.55
C ASP A 282 -13.81 -28.58 -14.34
N GLU A 283 -13.36 -29.00 -13.15
CA GLU A 283 -14.20 -28.94 -11.96
C GLU A 283 -14.54 -27.51 -11.56
N LEU A 284 -13.57 -26.60 -11.69
CA LEU A 284 -13.75 -25.19 -11.41
C LEU A 284 -14.75 -24.56 -12.38
N GLU A 285 -14.49 -24.73 -13.68
CA GLU A 285 -15.24 -24.05 -14.75
C GLU A 285 -16.66 -24.59 -14.90
N ARG A 286 -16.86 -25.91 -14.79
CA ARG A 286 -18.17 -26.53 -15.07
C ARG A 286 -19.10 -26.60 -13.87
N TYR A 287 -18.55 -26.64 -12.65
CA TYR A 287 -19.36 -26.91 -11.46
C TYR A 287 -19.25 -25.81 -10.41
N ARG A 288 -18.03 -25.37 -10.05
CA ARG A 288 -17.84 -24.53 -8.84
C ARG A 288 -18.06 -23.06 -9.07
N MET A 289 -17.46 -22.48 -10.10
CA MET A 289 -17.68 -21.07 -10.40
C MET A 289 -19.14 -20.78 -10.75
N PRO A 290 -19.81 -21.57 -11.62
CA PRO A 290 -21.23 -21.37 -11.88
C PRO A 290 -22.09 -21.47 -10.62
N GLU A 291 -21.87 -22.47 -9.76
CA GLU A 291 -22.61 -22.63 -8.51
C GLU A 291 -22.50 -21.40 -7.59
N ILE A 292 -21.29 -20.89 -7.36
CA ILE A 292 -21.08 -19.73 -6.48
C ILE A 292 -21.65 -18.47 -7.14
N THR A 293 -21.39 -18.26 -8.42
CA THR A 293 -21.84 -17.05 -9.14
C THR A 293 -23.35 -16.97 -9.28
N ASP A 294 -24.05 -18.11 -9.45
CA ASP A 294 -25.51 -18.17 -9.44
C ASP A 294 -26.08 -17.61 -8.12
N TYR A 295 -25.51 -17.98 -6.96
CA TYR A 295 -25.93 -17.43 -5.67
C TYR A 295 -25.58 -15.95 -5.51
N LEU A 296 -24.39 -15.54 -5.97
CA LEU A 296 -23.98 -14.14 -5.92
C LEU A 296 -24.84 -13.25 -6.82
N ASP A 297 -25.39 -13.79 -7.90
CA ASP A 297 -26.29 -13.06 -8.80
C ASP A 297 -27.65 -12.73 -8.20
N GLU A 298 -28.05 -13.44 -7.15
CA GLU A 298 -29.24 -13.11 -6.35
C GLU A 298 -29.01 -11.88 -5.45
N ILE A 299 -27.76 -11.45 -5.28
CA ILE A 299 -27.39 -10.21 -4.59
C ILE A 299 -27.28 -9.06 -5.59
N GLU A 300 -27.84 -7.92 -5.21
CA GLU A 300 -27.74 -6.66 -5.97
C GLU A 300 -26.28 -6.31 -6.22
N ALA A 301 -25.96 -5.88 -7.45
CA ALA A 301 -24.57 -5.71 -7.89
C ALA A 301 -23.74 -4.74 -7.01
N SER A 302 -24.37 -3.77 -6.35
CA SER A 302 -23.71 -2.82 -5.43
C SER A 302 -23.29 -3.45 -4.09
N ASP A 303 -23.97 -4.50 -3.67
CA ASP A 303 -23.78 -5.16 -2.36
C ASP A 303 -23.14 -6.56 -2.53
N ARG A 304 -22.80 -6.92 -3.77
CA ARG A 304 -22.37 -8.27 -4.12
C ARG A 304 -20.91 -8.48 -3.73
N PRO A 305 -20.59 -9.48 -2.90
CA PRO A 305 -19.22 -9.78 -2.57
C PRO A 305 -18.50 -10.35 -3.80
N LYS A 306 -17.19 -10.15 -3.85
CA LYS A 306 -16.31 -10.78 -4.84
C LYS A 306 -15.79 -12.12 -4.33
N ILE A 307 -15.36 -12.99 -5.23
CA ILE A 307 -14.71 -14.25 -4.87
C ILE A 307 -13.22 -13.96 -4.65
N LEU A 308 -12.69 -14.34 -3.49
CA LEU A 308 -11.26 -14.29 -3.20
C LEU A 308 -10.77 -15.73 -2.99
N PHE A 309 -9.88 -16.21 -3.85
CA PHE A 309 -9.27 -17.52 -3.63
C PHE A 309 -8.18 -17.38 -2.58
N THR A 310 -8.53 -17.51 -1.30
CA THR A 310 -7.61 -17.35 -0.17
C THR A 310 -6.67 -18.55 -0.03
N GLU A 311 -7.03 -19.69 -0.61
CA GLU A 311 -6.16 -20.84 -0.78
C GLU A 311 -6.40 -21.48 -2.15
N HIS A 312 -5.33 -21.60 -2.94
CA HIS A 312 -5.34 -22.47 -4.11
C HIS A 312 -3.98 -23.13 -4.30
N ALA A 313 -3.96 -24.39 -4.68
CA ALA A 313 -2.74 -25.08 -5.06
C ALA A 313 -3.06 -26.36 -5.84
N LYS A 314 -2.05 -26.90 -6.54
CA LYS A 314 -2.17 -28.23 -7.11
C LYS A 314 -2.15 -29.28 -6.00
N TRP A 315 -3.23 -30.05 -5.85
CA TRP A 315 -3.23 -31.25 -5.03
C TRP A 315 -2.69 -32.47 -5.80
N THR A 316 -2.12 -33.41 -5.07
CA THR A 316 -1.51 -34.63 -5.63
C THR A 316 -2.38 -35.84 -5.35
N ALA A 317 -2.28 -36.88 -6.18
CA ALA A 317 -3.09 -38.09 -5.98
C ALA A 317 -2.63 -38.87 -4.73
N ASN A 318 -1.34 -38.83 -4.42
CA ASN A 318 -0.74 -39.45 -3.24
C ASN A 318 0.23 -38.48 -2.56
N ASP A 319 -0.20 -37.89 -1.45
CA ASP A 319 0.61 -36.97 -0.62
C ASP A 319 1.78 -37.65 0.11
N ARG A 320 1.91 -38.98 -0.01
CA ARG A 320 3.03 -39.76 0.55
C ARG A 320 4.10 -40.10 -0.47
N ASP A 321 3.84 -39.91 -1.76
CA ASP A 321 4.81 -40.21 -2.81
C ASP A 321 5.62 -38.96 -3.16
N ALA A 322 6.95 -39.09 -3.13
CA ALA A 322 7.86 -37.97 -3.35
C ALA A 322 7.71 -37.35 -4.74
N VAL A 323 7.52 -38.17 -5.77
CA VAL A 323 7.35 -37.70 -7.15
C VAL A 323 6.06 -36.91 -7.27
N ASP A 324 4.97 -37.44 -6.72
CA ASP A 324 3.68 -36.77 -6.70
C ASP A 324 3.77 -35.41 -5.99
N ARG A 325 4.44 -35.33 -4.83
CA ARG A 325 4.63 -34.07 -4.09
C ARG A 325 5.41 -33.03 -4.88
N LEU A 326 6.49 -33.45 -5.55
CA LEU A 326 7.28 -32.58 -6.42
C LEU A 326 6.44 -32.02 -7.59
N GLU A 327 5.42 -32.74 -8.07
CA GLU A 327 4.55 -32.25 -9.14
C GLU A 327 3.85 -30.93 -8.77
N THR A 328 3.71 -30.59 -7.49
CA THR A 328 3.05 -29.36 -7.06
C THR A 328 3.85 -28.10 -7.38
N SER A 329 5.17 -28.18 -7.30
CA SER A 329 6.10 -27.05 -7.52
C SER A 329 6.85 -27.13 -8.84
N ALA A 330 6.99 -28.32 -9.43
CA ALA A 330 7.63 -28.51 -10.73
C ALA A 330 6.81 -27.91 -11.88
N LEU A 331 7.43 -27.82 -13.07
CA LEU A 331 6.81 -27.28 -14.30
C LEU A 331 5.39 -27.81 -14.54
N LYS A 332 5.13 -29.09 -14.28
CA LYS A 332 3.79 -29.69 -14.41
C LYS A 332 2.73 -28.99 -13.55
N GLY A 333 3.02 -28.72 -12.28
CA GLY A 333 2.11 -28.04 -11.36
C GLY A 333 2.03 -26.55 -11.60
N VAL A 334 3.15 -25.95 -12.02
CA VAL A 334 3.25 -24.57 -12.47
C VAL A 334 2.30 -24.29 -13.62
N LEU A 335 2.29 -25.12 -14.66
CA LEU A 335 1.41 -24.92 -15.82
C LEU A 335 -0.06 -25.04 -15.43
N ILE A 336 -0.44 -26.03 -14.63
CA ILE A 336 -1.82 -26.15 -14.14
C ILE A 336 -2.22 -24.92 -13.32
N SER A 337 -1.35 -24.46 -12.42
CA SER A 337 -1.62 -23.28 -11.60
C SER A 337 -1.79 -22.02 -12.44
N GLY A 338 -0.93 -21.83 -13.44
CA GLY A 338 -1.05 -20.73 -14.39
C GLY A 338 -2.35 -20.78 -15.19
N GLN A 339 -2.81 -21.97 -15.58
CA GLN A 339 -4.12 -22.10 -16.24
C GLN A 339 -5.26 -21.62 -15.36
N ILE A 340 -5.29 -22.05 -14.09
CA ILE A 340 -6.31 -21.62 -13.14
C ILE A 340 -6.25 -20.11 -12.94
N ILE A 341 -5.06 -19.52 -12.75
CA ILE A 341 -4.91 -18.07 -12.59
C ILE A 341 -5.42 -17.31 -13.82
N ASN A 342 -5.11 -17.76 -15.04
CA ASN A 342 -5.62 -17.13 -16.27
C ASN A 342 -7.16 -17.16 -16.32
N LEU A 343 -7.77 -18.31 -16.04
CA LEU A 343 -9.22 -18.48 -16.10
C LEU A 343 -9.95 -17.58 -15.10
N THR A 344 -9.50 -17.56 -13.84
CA THR A 344 -10.11 -16.73 -12.78
C THR A 344 -9.80 -15.24 -12.95
N THR A 345 -8.66 -14.89 -13.55
CA THR A 345 -8.36 -13.49 -13.89
C THR A 345 -9.33 -12.96 -14.93
N THR A 346 -9.79 -13.80 -15.87
CA THR A 346 -10.80 -13.40 -16.86
C THR A 346 -12.25 -13.45 -16.36
N ASP A 347 -12.47 -13.90 -15.12
CA ASP A 347 -13.78 -13.91 -14.48
C ASP A 347 -14.07 -12.57 -13.75
N SER A 348 -15.27 -12.02 -13.90
CA SER A 348 -15.64 -10.72 -13.30
C SER A 348 -16.01 -10.76 -11.81
N TYR A 349 -16.23 -11.95 -11.25
CA TYR A 349 -16.55 -12.13 -9.83
C TYR A 349 -15.29 -12.26 -8.99
N THR A 350 -14.19 -12.75 -9.55
CA THR A 350 -12.95 -12.99 -8.81
C THR A 350 -12.15 -11.70 -8.60
N ALA A 351 -11.80 -11.41 -7.36
CA ALA A 351 -10.99 -10.24 -6.97
C ALA A 351 -9.50 -10.54 -6.81
N GLY A 352 -9.13 -11.78 -6.49
CA GLY A 352 -7.74 -12.16 -6.27
C GLY A 352 -7.57 -13.65 -6.04
N MET A 353 -6.31 -14.05 -5.95
CA MET A 353 -5.88 -15.43 -5.71
C MET A 353 -4.61 -15.45 -4.87
N ILE A 354 -4.59 -16.37 -3.92
CA ILE A 354 -3.54 -16.54 -2.93
C ILE A 354 -3.11 -18.01 -2.95
N TYR A 355 -1.91 -18.23 -3.47
CA TYR A 355 -1.35 -19.56 -3.61
C TYR A 355 -1.03 -20.15 -2.23
N HIS A 356 -1.48 -21.37 -1.96
CA HIS A 356 -1.32 -21.98 -0.66
C HIS A 356 0.10 -22.56 -0.48
N GLY A 357 0.88 -22.02 0.47
CA GLY A 357 2.14 -22.61 0.93
C GLY A 357 3.38 -21.79 0.63
N MET A 358 3.73 -20.82 1.48
CA MET A 358 4.98 -20.07 1.29
C MET A 358 6.22 -20.97 1.43
N GLY A 359 6.34 -21.71 2.54
CA GLY A 359 7.48 -22.62 2.75
C GLY A 359 7.29 -23.72 3.80
N ASN A 360 6.11 -23.86 4.40
CA ASN A 360 5.71 -24.92 5.35
C ASN A 360 6.76 -25.32 6.42
N GLY A 361 7.71 -24.45 6.75
CA GLY A 361 8.75 -24.63 7.77
C GLY A 361 9.69 -25.84 7.58
N GLY A 362 9.59 -26.56 6.47
CA GLY A 362 10.28 -27.82 6.26
C GLY A 362 11.66 -27.65 5.62
N VAL A 363 12.55 -28.61 5.89
CA VAL A 363 13.74 -28.83 5.06
C VAL A 363 13.37 -29.82 3.96
N GLN A 364 13.46 -29.39 2.71
CA GLN A 364 13.19 -30.22 1.54
C GLN A 364 14.38 -31.15 1.26
N SER A 365 14.08 -32.36 0.82
CA SER A 365 15.06 -33.26 0.21
C SER A 365 14.46 -33.89 -1.04
N ASP A 366 15.30 -34.46 -1.90
CA ASP A 366 14.85 -35.20 -3.09
C ASP A 366 13.94 -36.40 -2.71
N ASP A 367 14.12 -36.99 -1.52
CA ASP A 367 13.32 -38.12 -1.03
C ASP A 367 12.03 -37.69 -0.32
N ASP A 368 11.92 -36.41 0.08
CA ASP A 368 10.75 -35.86 0.78
C ASP A 368 10.45 -34.41 0.33
N PRO A 369 9.98 -34.19 -0.91
CA PRO A 369 9.69 -32.86 -1.45
C PRO A 369 8.56 -32.17 -0.69
N ILE A 370 8.67 -30.90 -0.34
CA ILE A 370 7.60 -30.18 0.38
C ILE A 370 6.43 -29.91 -0.59
N LEU A 371 5.20 -30.15 -0.14
CA LEU A 371 4.01 -29.81 -0.91
C LEU A 371 3.83 -28.29 -1.01
N TRP A 372 3.50 -27.81 -2.21
CA TRP A 372 3.06 -26.45 -2.49
C TRP A 372 4.01 -25.34 -2.06
N HIS A 373 5.30 -25.57 -1.91
CA HIS A 373 6.20 -24.52 -1.45
C HIS A 373 6.49 -23.49 -2.57
N VAL A 374 6.50 -22.20 -2.22
CA VAL A 374 7.07 -21.12 -3.06
C VAL A 374 8.57 -20.98 -2.83
N VAL A 375 9.00 -21.18 -1.59
CA VAL A 375 10.40 -21.19 -1.16
C VAL A 375 10.64 -22.36 -0.21
N SER A 376 11.79 -23.01 -0.32
CA SER A 376 12.16 -24.09 0.60
C SER A 376 13.65 -24.05 0.92
N ARG A 377 14.00 -24.56 2.10
CA ARG A 377 15.41 -24.81 2.47
C ARG A 377 15.78 -26.23 2.06
N HIS A 378 16.82 -26.41 1.26
CA HIS A 378 17.23 -27.74 0.84
C HIS A 378 18.20 -28.41 1.85
N ALA A 379 18.02 -29.71 2.11
CA ALA A 379 18.82 -30.46 3.09
C ALA A 379 20.30 -30.58 2.70
N ASP A 380 20.59 -30.66 1.40
CA ASP A 380 21.94 -30.94 0.89
C ASP A 380 22.96 -29.84 1.18
N ASP A 381 22.55 -28.58 1.07
CA ASP A 381 23.44 -27.42 1.24
C ASP A 381 22.92 -26.38 2.24
N GLY A 382 21.71 -26.59 2.77
CA GLY A 382 21.08 -25.73 3.75
C GLY A 382 20.62 -24.38 3.20
N LYS A 383 20.56 -24.16 1.89
CA LYS A 383 20.18 -22.85 1.29
C LYS A 383 18.70 -22.79 0.92
N LEU A 384 18.18 -21.56 0.83
CA LEU A 384 16.85 -21.29 0.29
C LEU A 384 16.83 -21.27 -1.24
N TYR A 385 15.79 -21.87 -1.82
CA TYR A 385 15.52 -21.90 -3.25
C TYR A 385 14.07 -21.49 -3.52
N ILE A 386 13.88 -20.63 -4.52
CA ILE A 386 12.54 -20.30 -5.04
C ILE A 386 12.13 -21.39 -6.03
N SER A 387 10.97 -21.99 -5.80
CA SER A 387 10.44 -23.08 -6.61
C SER A 387 9.89 -22.61 -7.96
N GLY A 388 9.47 -23.56 -8.79
CA GLY A 388 8.75 -23.27 -10.02
C GLY A 388 7.50 -22.39 -9.83
N ILE A 389 6.83 -22.47 -8.67
CA ILE A 389 5.68 -21.60 -8.39
C ILE A 389 6.11 -20.16 -8.17
N GLY A 390 7.20 -19.92 -7.44
CA GLY A 390 7.74 -18.56 -7.33
C GLY A 390 8.15 -18.00 -8.69
N ALA A 391 8.75 -18.83 -9.54
CA ALA A 391 9.04 -18.47 -10.93
C ALA A 391 7.78 -18.14 -11.76
N LEU A 392 6.66 -18.84 -11.53
CA LEU A 392 5.37 -18.53 -12.14
C LEU A 392 4.82 -17.17 -11.67
N LEU A 393 4.86 -16.91 -10.37
CA LEU A 393 4.41 -15.63 -9.80
C LEU A 393 5.26 -14.48 -10.34
N LYS A 394 6.57 -14.67 -10.46
CA LYS A 394 7.48 -13.74 -11.16
C LYS A 394 7.07 -13.52 -12.61
N LEU A 395 6.79 -14.59 -13.37
CA LEU A 395 6.36 -14.47 -14.76
C LEU A 395 5.11 -13.57 -14.87
N TYR A 396 4.10 -13.84 -14.05
CA TYR A 396 2.84 -13.07 -14.06
C TYR A 396 3.05 -11.63 -13.59
N ASN A 397 4.01 -11.40 -12.69
CA ASN A 397 4.40 -10.07 -12.26
C ASN A 397 4.78 -9.13 -13.42
N TYR A 398 5.31 -9.68 -14.52
CA TYR A 398 5.65 -8.88 -15.70
C TYR A 398 4.43 -8.40 -16.49
N ALA A 399 3.26 -9.00 -16.31
CA ALA A 399 2.05 -8.68 -17.05
C ALA A 399 1.03 -7.87 -16.24
N TYR A 400 0.93 -8.13 -14.93
CA TYR A 400 -0.14 -7.61 -14.08
C TYR A 400 0.16 -6.17 -13.66
N GLY A 401 -0.90 -5.35 -13.69
CA GLY A 401 -0.83 -3.94 -13.31
C GLY A 401 -0.93 -3.74 -11.80
N SER A 402 -0.76 -2.48 -11.38
CA SER A 402 -0.94 -2.03 -10.00
C SER A 402 -2.39 -1.79 -9.60
N GLY A 403 -3.36 -2.03 -10.50
CA GLY A 403 -4.77 -1.71 -10.32
C GLY A 403 -5.10 -0.24 -10.59
N LYS A 404 -4.16 0.54 -11.15
CA LYS A 404 -4.35 1.97 -11.43
C LYS A 404 -5.08 2.20 -12.76
N SER A 405 -5.55 3.43 -12.96
CA SER A 405 -6.23 3.84 -14.20
C SER A 405 -5.39 3.53 -15.44
N GLY A 406 -6.01 2.90 -16.44
CA GLY A 406 -5.35 2.47 -17.68
C GLY A 406 -4.80 1.04 -17.62
N GLU A 407 -4.82 0.39 -16.46
CA GLU A 407 -4.38 -0.99 -16.28
C GLU A 407 -5.61 -1.88 -16.07
N ASN A 408 -6.09 -2.53 -17.13
CA ASN A 408 -7.32 -3.32 -17.07
C ASN A 408 -7.12 -4.72 -17.63
N VAL A 409 -7.76 -5.71 -17.01
CA VAL A 409 -8.06 -6.98 -17.65
C VAL A 409 -9.15 -6.73 -18.68
N VAL A 410 -8.90 -7.11 -19.93
CA VAL A 410 -9.82 -6.92 -21.06
C VAL A 410 -10.21 -8.26 -21.66
N ARG A 411 -11.36 -8.30 -22.33
CA ARG A 411 -11.85 -9.56 -22.91
C ARG A 411 -10.92 -10.07 -24.00
N ALA A 412 -10.41 -11.29 -23.77
CA ALA A 412 -9.69 -12.10 -24.73
C ALA A 412 -10.53 -13.33 -25.08
N THR A 413 -10.74 -13.59 -26.37
CA THR A 413 -11.45 -14.78 -26.86
C THR A 413 -10.48 -15.64 -27.64
N LEU A 414 -10.26 -16.86 -27.15
CA LEU A 414 -9.45 -17.86 -27.80
C LEU A 414 -10.37 -18.92 -28.45
N SER A 415 -10.11 -19.27 -29.71
CA SER A 415 -10.89 -20.27 -30.46
C SER A 415 -10.02 -21.14 -31.36
N GLY A 416 -10.47 -22.34 -31.69
CA GLY A 416 -9.74 -23.29 -32.54
C GLY A 416 -9.50 -24.66 -31.88
N ASN A 417 -8.84 -25.56 -32.59
CA ASN A 417 -8.61 -26.95 -32.13
C ASN A 417 -7.65 -27.00 -30.93
N ALA A 418 -6.78 -25.99 -30.80
CA ALA A 418 -5.90 -25.78 -29.65
C ALA A 418 -6.64 -25.48 -28.35
N CYS A 419 -7.87 -24.96 -28.46
CA CYS A 419 -8.69 -24.49 -27.35
C CYS A 419 -9.71 -25.54 -26.91
N ALA A 420 -10.09 -26.43 -27.84
CA ALA A 420 -11.11 -27.43 -27.63
C ALA A 420 -10.60 -28.58 -26.75
N GLU A 421 -11.38 -28.90 -25.71
CA GLU A 421 -11.30 -30.14 -24.98
C GLU A 421 -11.38 -31.29 -25.99
N GLY A 422 -10.31 -32.06 -26.12
CA GLY A 422 -10.31 -33.25 -26.96
C GLY A 422 -11.15 -34.34 -26.32
N GLY A 423 -12.48 -34.26 -26.38
CA GLY A 423 -13.45 -35.36 -26.21
C GLY A 423 -13.51 -36.11 -24.86
N ASP A 424 -12.52 -36.01 -23.99
CA ASP A 424 -12.44 -36.72 -22.71
C ASP A 424 -11.76 -35.81 -21.66
N SER A 425 -12.57 -35.21 -20.78
CA SER A 425 -12.28 -34.85 -19.38
C SER A 425 -10.90 -34.25 -19.02
N SER A 426 -10.26 -33.48 -19.90
CA SER A 426 -9.02 -32.78 -19.62
C SER A 426 -9.17 -31.34 -20.06
N GLY A 427 -8.96 -30.41 -19.12
CA GLY A 427 -9.31 -29.00 -19.25
C GLY A 427 -8.60 -28.25 -20.38
N ALA A 428 -8.78 -26.93 -20.41
CA ALA A 428 -8.23 -26.09 -21.46
C ALA A 428 -6.73 -26.39 -21.68
N ARG A 429 -6.31 -26.67 -22.93
CA ARG A 429 -4.90 -26.94 -23.26
C ARG A 429 -4.07 -25.66 -23.35
N LEU A 430 -4.72 -24.59 -23.81
CA LEU A 430 -4.18 -23.26 -23.96
C LEU A 430 -5.14 -22.25 -23.32
N THR A 431 -4.67 -21.47 -22.35
CA THR A 431 -5.42 -20.35 -21.76
C THR A 431 -4.71 -19.04 -22.03
N VAL A 432 -5.47 -17.94 -21.98
CA VAL A 432 -4.92 -16.58 -22.15
C VAL A 432 -5.64 -15.56 -21.29
N SER A 433 -4.89 -14.64 -20.69
CA SER A 433 -5.41 -13.36 -20.17
C SER A 433 -4.77 -12.19 -20.93
N ALA A 434 -5.48 -11.07 -21.01
CA ALA A 434 -5.03 -9.87 -21.71
C ALA A 434 -5.19 -8.64 -20.80
N HIS A 435 -4.12 -7.84 -20.70
CA HIS A 435 -4.01 -6.72 -19.77
C HIS A 435 -3.56 -5.47 -20.51
N THR A 436 -4.37 -4.42 -20.49
CA THR A 436 -3.97 -3.10 -21.02
C THR A 436 -2.97 -2.42 -20.08
N THR A 437 -2.13 -1.55 -20.63
CA THR A 437 -1.12 -0.79 -19.88
C THR A 437 -1.33 0.73 -20.03
N PRO A 438 -0.81 1.57 -19.11
CA PRO A 438 -1.06 3.01 -19.11
C PRO A 438 -0.54 3.74 -20.35
N ASP A 439 0.49 3.19 -21.00
CA ASP A 439 1.09 3.71 -22.24
C ASP A 439 0.34 3.24 -23.51
N GLY A 440 -0.81 2.58 -23.35
CA GLY A 440 -1.64 2.08 -24.45
C GLY A 440 -1.15 0.76 -25.03
N GLY A 441 -0.22 0.08 -24.37
CA GLY A 441 0.20 -1.29 -24.70
C GLY A 441 -0.77 -2.37 -24.23
N LEU A 442 -0.37 -3.62 -24.48
CA LEU A 442 -1.12 -4.82 -24.18
C LEU A 442 -0.16 -5.96 -23.76
N ASN A 443 -0.35 -6.47 -22.55
CA ASN A 443 0.32 -7.67 -22.07
C ASN A 443 -0.60 -8.89 -22.30
N LEU A 444 -0.06 -9.96 -22.88
CA LEU A 444 -0.76 -11.23 -23.04
C LEU A 444 -0.07 -12.31 -22.22
N VAL A 445 -0.84 -13.06 -21.42
CA VAL A 445 -0.31 -14.16 -20.60
C VAL A 445 -0.87 -15.48 -21.12
N PHE A 446 -0.03 -16.31 -21.73
CA PHE A 446 -0.41 -17.61 -22.24
C PHE A 446 0.08 -18.74 -21.33
N VAL A 447 -0.70 -19.81 -21.24
CA VAL A 447 -0.23 -21.08 -20.68
C VAL A 447 -0.60 -22.22 -21.60
N ASN A 448 0.42 -22.88 -22.16
CA ASN A 448 0.30 -24.09 -22.96
C ASN A 448 0.68 -25.30 -22.12
N ASN A 449 -0.33 -25.98 -21.58
CA ASN A 449 -0.17 -27.19 -20.76
C ASN A 449 -0.23 -28.48 -21.59
N GLU A 450 -0.20 -28.36 -22.92
CA GLU A 450 -0.12 -29.51 -23.80
C GLU A 450 1.19 -30.26 -23.56
N LYS A 451 1.07 -31.52 -23.11
CA LYS A 451 2.20 -32.39 -22.80
C LYS A 451 2.84 -32.98 -24.05
N THR A 452 2.13 -32.95 -25.18
CA THR A 452 2.65 -33.43 -26.46
C THR A 452 3.55 -32.39 -27.09
N THR A 453 4.52 -32.82 -27.91
CA THR A 453 5.49 -31.98 -28.64
C THR A 453 4.89 -30.91 -29.59
N ALA A 454 3.56 -30.73 -29.62
CA ALA A 454 2.90 -29.83 -30.54
C ALA A 454 2.97 -28.38 -30.03
N ALA A 455 3.77 -27.56 -30.71
CA ALA A 455 3.67 -26.11 -30.59
C ALA A 455 2.30 -25.63 -31.10
N GLN A 456 1.80 -24.54 -30.50
CA GLN A 456 0.51 -23.95 -30.86
C GLN A 456 0.74 -22.68 -31.67
N GLN A 457 0.19 -22.63 -32.88
CA GLN A 457 0.22 -21.45 -33.73
C GLN A 457 -0.99 -20.58 -33.42
N ILE A 458 -0.76 -19.38 -32.90
CA ILE A 458 -1.78 -18.40 -32.56
C ILE A 458 -1.84 -17.35 -33.68
N SER A 459 -3.03 -17.13 -34.24
CA SER A 459 -3.35 -15.96 -35.06
C SER A 459 -3.95 -14.87 -34.16
N PHE A 460 -3.49 -13.64 -34.28
CA PHE A 460 -3.84 -12.55 -33.38
C PHE A 460 -4.62 -11.44 -34.08
N SER A 461 -5.64 -10.93 -33.40
CA SER A 461 -6.40 -9.74 -33.78
C SER A 461 -6.79 -8.94 -32.52
N ALA A 462 -6.72 -7.62 -32.62
CA ALA A 462 -7.10 -6.69 -31.56
C ALA A 462 -7.66 -5.39 -32.18
N GLN A 463 -8.18 -4.48 -31.36
CA GLN A 463 -8.69 -3.20 -31.84
C GLN A 463 -7.57 -2.27 -32.30
N ASN A 464 -6.46 -2.25 -31.56
CA ASN A 464 -5.28 -1.48 -31.92
C ASN A 464 -4.23 -2.33 -32.63
N GLU A 465 -3.35 -1.66 -33.38
CA GLU A 465 -2.16 -2.29 -33.95
C GLU A 465 -0.99 -2.21 -32.99
N TYR A 466 -0.39 -3.36 -32.69
CA TYR A 466 0.75 -3.47 -31.80
C TYR A 466 1.96 -4.08 -32.49
N ARG A 467 3.13 -3.90 -31.90
CA ARG A 467 4.35 -4.67 -32.18
C ARG A 467 4.80 -5.41 -30.93
N LEU A 468 5.42 -6.57 -31.11
CA LEU A 468 6.03 -7.31 -30.00
C LEU A 468 7.32 -6.62 -29.56
N GLU A 469 7.37 -6.18 -28.30
CA GLU A 469 8.57 -5.60 -27.70
C GLU A 469 9.37 -6.66 -26.96
N ARG A 470 8.73 -7.38 -26.03
CA ARG A 470 9.39 -8.35 -25.14
C ARG A 470 8.60 -9.63 -25.02
N GLU A 471 9.33 -10.71 -24.75
CA GLU A 471 8.80 -12.04 -24.49
C GLU A 471 9.45 -12.58 -23.22
N TYR A 472 8.64 -13.09 -22.30
CA TYR A 472 9.10 -13.82 -21.13
C TYR A 472 8.60 -15.26 -21.24
N ILE A 473 9.49 -16.25 -21.16
CA ILE A 473 9.13 -17.66 -21.27
C ILE A 473 9.56 -18.41 -20.02
N LEU A 474 8.62 -19.12 -19.39
CA LEU A 474 8.86 -20.12 -18.36
C LEU A 474 8.62 -21.51 -18.96
N THR A 475 9.68 -22.31 -19.09
CA THR A 475 9.64 -23.66 -19.69
C THR A 475 10.85 -24.47 -19.22
N ALA A 476 10.79 -25.79 -19.36
CA ALA A 476 11.93 -26.69 -19.18
C ALA A 476 11.78 -27.92 -20.07
N ASP A 477 12.87 -28.67 -20.26
CA ASP A 477 12.85 -29.92 -21.05
C ASP A 477 12.12 -31.07 -20.33
N ASP A 478 11.99 -30.99 -19.00
CA ASP A 478 11.32 -31.98 -18.15
C ASP A 478 10.14 -31.32 -17.40
N LEU A 479 8.97 -31.96 -17.42
CA LEU A 479 7.80 -31.52 -16.66
C LEU A 479 8.02 -31.61 -15.14
N MET A 480 8.99 -32.41 -14.70
CA MET A 480 9.39 -32.54 -13.29
C MET A 480 10.56 -31.61 -12.92
N ALA A 481 10.96 -30.70 -13.80
CA ALA A 481 11.98 -29.70 -13.49
C ALA A 481 11.49 -28.75 -12.39
N ASP A 482 12.36 -28.51 -11.41
CA ASP A 482 12.19 -27.57 -10.31
C ASP A 482 13.58 -27.05 -9.87
N ASN A 483 13.62 -25.96 -9.11
CA ASN A 483 14.87 -25.36 -8.65
C ASN A 483 15.34 -26.02 -7.35
N LYS A 484 16.58 -26.52 -7.36
CA LYS A 484 17.21 -27.22 -6.23
C LYS A 484 18.75 -27.16 -6.33
N PRO A 485 19.55 -27.61 -5.35
CA PRO A 485 20.99 -27.34 -5.32
C PRO A 485 21.79 -27.73 -6.56
N ASN A 486 21.43 -28.85 -7.22
CA ASN A 486 22.11 -29.29 -8.45
C ASN A 486 21.55 -28.65 -9.73
N THR A 487 20.38 -28.02 -9.66
CA THR A 487 19.70 -27.32 -10.75
C THR A 487 19.01 -26.05 -10.24
N PRO A 488 19.76 -25.06 -9.69
CA PRO A 488 19.18 -23.92 -8.97
C PRO A 488 18.42 -22.93 -9.89
N GLU A 489 18.57 -23.10 -11.19
CA GLU A 489 17.98 -22.29 -12.26
C GLU A 489 17.38 -23.19 -13.34
N ALA A 490 16.87 -24.37 -12.96
CA ALA A 490 16.20 -25.27 -13.90
C ALA A 490 14.88 -24.70 -14.44
N LEU A 491 14.22 -23.84 -13.66
CA LEU A 491 12.91 -23.33 -13.98
C LEU A 491 12.75 -21.87 -13.51
N TYR A 492 12.90 -20.92 -14.44
CA TYR A 492 12.68 -19.50 -14.22
C TYR A 492 12.23 -18.82 -15.52
N PRO A 493 11.54 -17.66 -15.46
CA PRO A 493 11.13 -16.94 -16.65
C PRO A 493 12.34 -16.26 -17.30
N VAL A 494 12.60 -16.57 -18.57
CA VAL A 494 13.67 -15.97 -19.37
C VAL A 494 13.11 -14.80 -20.19
N CYS A 495 13.72 -13.63 -20.10
CA CYS A 495 13.31 -12.44 -20.87
C CYS A 495 14.10 -12.25 -22.18
N ASN A 496 13.38 -12.17 -23.31
CA ASN A 496 13.91 -11.83 -24.63
C ASN A 496 13.45 -10.42 -25.06
N LEU A 497 14.39 -9.58 -25.52
CA LEU A 497 14.08 -8.27 -26.11
C LEU A 497 13.97 -8.39 -27.63
N ILE A 498 12.75 -8.31 -28.17
CA ILE A 498 12.46 -8.56 -29.59
C ILE A 498 12.48 -7.28 -30.42
N ASN A 499 11.78 -6.22 -29.99
CA ASN A 499 11.60 -4.96 -30.73
C ASN A 499 11.22 -5.16 -32.22
N SER A 500 10.19 -5.97 -32.47
CA SER A 500 9.68 -6.18 -33.83
C SER A 500 9.34 -4.84 -34.48
N GLN A 501 9.73 -4.66 -35.74
CA GLN A 501 9.35 -3.49 -36.56
C GLN A 501 8.05 -3.73 -37.35
N THR A 502 7.43 -4.89 -37.13
CA THR A 502 6.23 -5.33 -37.85
C THR A 502 5.06 -5.49 -36.89
N ALA A 503 3.85 -5.26 -37.43
CA ALA A 503 2.63 -5.49 -36.69
C ALA A 503 2.56 -6.95 -36.21
N PHE A 504 2.19 -7.13 -34.95
CA PHE A 504 2.02 -8.43 -34.34
C PHE A 504 0.71 -9.05 -34.85
N THR A 505 0.82 -10.10 -35.67
CA THR A 505 -0.35 -10.80 -36.25
C THR A 505 -0.42 -12.27 -35.88
N SER A 506 0.65 -12.82 -35.31
CA SER A 506 0.72 -14.24 -34.97
C SER A 506 1.87 -14.53 -34.01
N TYR A 507 1.77 -15.64 -33.27
CA TYR A 507 2.81 -16.14 -32.39
C TYR A 507 2.80 -17.67 -32.31
N THR A 508 3.95 -18.29 -32.07
CA THR A 508 4.05 -19.74 -31.87
C THR A 508 4.51 -20.00 -30.45
N ILE A 509 3.65 -20.62 -29.63
CA ILE A 509 4.00 -20.98 -28.26
C ILE A 509 4.44 -22.44 -28.19
N SER A 510 5.58 -22.68 -27.53
CA SER A 510 6.12 -24.02 -27.31
C SER A 510 5.21 -24.86 -26.42
N PRO A 511 5.22 -26.21 -26.54
CA PRO A 511 4.55 -27.08 -25.56
C PRO A 511 5.13 -26.88 -24.16
N ALA A 512 4.34 -27.23 -23.14
CA ALA A 512 4.73 -27.16 -21.73
C ALA A 512 5.37 -25.82 -21.31
N SER A 513 4.76 -24.70 -21.69
CA SER A 513 5.30 -23.37 -21.41
C SER A 513 4.25 -22.37 -20.94
N ALA A 514 4.68 -21.42 -20.12
CA ALA A 514 3.93 -20.21 -19.81
C ALA A 514 4.69 -19.01 -20.36
N VAL A 515 3.98 -18.09 -21.01
CA VAL A 515 4.59 -16.98 -21.76
C VAL A 515 3.88 -15.67 -21.46
N VAL A 516 4.65 -14.61 -21.22
CA VAL A 516 4.16 -13.22 -21.24
C VAL A 516 4.70 -12.52 -22.46
N LEU A 517 3.80 -11.94 -23.27
CA LEU A 517 4.16 -11.07 -24.38
C LEU A 517 3.82 -9.63 -24.02
N LYS A 518 4.81 -8.73 -24.09
CA LYS A 518 4.59 -7.28 -23.96
C LYS A 518 4.48 -6.68 -25.35
N LEU A 519 3.27 -6.26 -25.70
CA LEU A 519 2.96 -5.59 -26.95
C LEU A 519 2.85 -4.10 -26.69
N VAL A 520 3.48 -3.29 -27.55
CA VAL A 520 3.41 -1.83 -27.47
C VAL A 520 2.77 -1.27 -28.73
N PRO A 521 2.15 -0.07 -28.70
CA PRO A 521 1.62 0.55 -29.90
C PRO A 521 2.68 0.64 -31.00
N MET A 522 2.27 0.55 -32.26
CA MET A 522 3.18 0.69 -33.40
C MET A 522 4.00 2.00 -33.37
N SER A 523 3.46 3.05 -32.74
CA SER A 523 4.11 4.36 -32.57
C SER A 523 5.07 4.46 -31.39
N ALA A 524 5.13 3.46 -30.49
CA ALA A 524 5.98 3.50 -29.31
C ALA A 524 7.46 3.42 -29.69
N GLN A 525 8.32 4.16 -28.97
CA GLN A 525 9.77 4.13 -29.17
C GLN A 525 10.34 2.74 -28.84
N THR A 526 11.37 2.32 -29.57
CA THR A 526 12.05 1.05 -29.33
C THR A 526 12.99 1.15 -28.14
N VAL A 527 13.00 0.11 -27.31
CA VAL A 527 13.95 -0.01 -26.19
C VAL A 527 15.28 -0.54 -26.74
N GLU A 528 16.35 0.26 -26.74
CA GLU A 528 17.67 -0.18 -27.24
C GLU A 528 18.59 -0.71 -26.13
N GLN A 529 18.19 -0.56 -24.87
CA GLN A 529 19.01 -0.89 -23.71
C GLN A 529 19.21 -2.40 -23.57
N ALA A 530 20.38 -2.80 -23.10
CA ALA A 530 20.76 -4.21 -22.96
C ALA A 530 20.36 -4.83 -21.60
N ALA A 531 19.96 -3.99 -20.65
CA ALA A 531 19.34 -4.33 -19.38
C ALA A 531 18.34 -3.21 -19.04
N GLU A 532 17.40 -3.45 -18.14
CA GLU A 532 16.50 -2.45 -17.58
C GLU A 532 16.87 -2.22 -16.11
N LEU A 533 16.93 -0.95 -15.68
CA LEU A 533 17.15 -0.56 -14.30
C LEU A 533 15.89 0.14 -13.82
N VAL A 534 15.35 -0.31 -12.69
CA VAL A 534 14.15 0.27 -12.07
C VAL A 534 14.53 0.82 -10.70
N VAL A 535 13.99 1.99 -10.37
CA VAL A 535 14.05 2.55 -9.01
C VAL A 535 12.76 2.18 -8.31
N GLU A 536 12.85 1.28 -7.34
CA GLU A 536 11.68 0.71 -6.68
C GLU A 536 11.00 1.75 -5.79
N ASN A 537 9.68 1.61 -5.60
CA ASN A 537 8.85 2.50 -4.76
C ASN A 537 8.96 3.98 -5.15
N SER A 538 9.09 4.23 -6.45
CA SER A 538 9.15 5.56 -7.01
C SER A 538 7.82 5.98 -7.62
N GLU A 539 7.60 7.29 -7.66
CA GLU A 539 6.49 7.88 -8.39
C GLU A 539 7.00 8.64 -9.61
N VAL A 540 6.30 8.55 -10.74
CA VAL A 540 6.62 9.34 -11.92
C VAL A 540 5.75 10.59 -11.93
N LEU A 541 6.33 11.75 -11.63
CA LEU A 541 5.65 13.05 -11.66
C LEU A 541 6.26 13.92 -12.75
N ASN A 542 5.46 14.32 -13.73
CA ASN A 542 5.91 15.14 -14.88
C ASN A 542 7.12 14.53 -15.62
N GLY A 543 7.16 13.20 -15.75
CA GLY A 543 8.25 12.47 -16.40
C GLY A 543 9.53 12.33 -15.56
N LYS A 544 9.51 12.73 -14.28
CA LYS A 544 10.62 12.51 -13.34
C LYS A 544 10.27 11.43 -12.34
N ILE A 545 11.23 10.54 -12.09
CA ILE A 545 11.17 9.53 -11.04
C ILE A 545 11.47 10.22 -9.70
N ILE A 546 10.54 10.18 -8.76
CA ILE A 546 10.68 10.74 -7.41
C ILE A 546 10.70 9.60 -6.42
N VAL A 547 11.69 9.61 -5.52
CA VAL A 547 11.81 8.64 -4.43
C VAL A 547 11.84 9.38 -3.11
N ALA A 548 10.91 9.04 -2.22
CA ALA A 548 10.83 9.60 -0.87
C ALA A 548 10.82 8.49 0.18
N PRO A 549 11.95 7.80 0.39
CA PRO A 549 11.97 6.64 1.28
C PRO A 549 11.93 7.08 2.75
N THR A 550 11.33 6.23 3.57
CA THR A 550 11.19 6.40 5.02
C THR A 550 12.52 6.26 5.78
N ASP A 551 13.49 5.53 5.23
CA ASP A 551 14.67 4.99 5.93
C ASP A 551 15.99 5.27 5.21
N ARG A 552 16.03 6.24 4.29
CA ARG A 552 17.17 6.59 3.42
C ARG A 552 17.62 5.48 2.46
N ILE A 553 16.94 4.34 2.44
CA ILE A 553 17.25 3.25 1.53
C ILE A 553 16.47 3.46 0.24
N VAL A 554 17.19 3.63 -0.86
CA VAL A 554 16.63 3.57 -2.21
C VAL A 554 16.93 2.21 -2.79
N SER A 555 15.88 1.47 -3.11
CA SER A 555 15.97 0.13 -3.64
C SER A 555 15.98 0.19 -5.18
N PHE A 556 16.84 -0.61 -5.79
CA PHE A 556 16.97 -0.71 -7.24
C PHE A 556 16.89 -2.15 -7.67
N SER A 557 16.26 -2.40 -8.82
CA SER A 557 16.29 -3.70 -9.45
C SER A 557 16.78 -3.60 -10.89
N GLY A 558 17.49 -4.63 -11.34
CA GLY A 558 18.02 -4.74 -12.68
C GLY A 558 17.52 -6.01 -13.34
N GLN A 559 17.11 -5.90 -14.60
CA GLN A 559 16.62 -7.02 -15.40
C GLN A 559 17.46 -7.16 -16.68
N LEU A 560 17.96 -8.37 -16.91
CA LEU A 560 18.78 -8.72 -18.08
C LEU A 560 17.94 -9.31 -19.20
N PHE A 561 18.40 -9.13 -20.43
CA PHE A 561 17.79 -9.74 -21.61
C PHE A 561 18.67 -10.87 -22.14
N ALA A 562 18.11 -12.09 -22.21
CA ALA A 562 18.83 -13.31 -22.55
C ALA A 562 19.41 -13.32 -23.97
N ASN A 563 18.87 -12.50 -24.87
CA ASN A 563 19.33 -12.36 -26.24
C ASN A 563 20.25 -11.14 -26.48
N LYS A 564 20.84 -10.59 -25.41
CA LYS A 564 21.77 -9.45 -25.43
C LYS A 564 23.12 -9.82 -24.81
N GLU A 565 24.13 -9.00 -25.08
CA GLU A 565 25.51 -9.25 -24.66
C GLU A 565 25.70 -9.41 -23.14
N ALA A 566 24.81 -8.84 -22.31
CA ALA A 566 24.86 -9.01 -20.86
C ALA A 566 24.24 -10.30 -20.32
N ALA A 567 23.60 -11.14 -21.14
CA ALA A 567 22.96 -12.36 -20.67
C ALA A 567 23.89 -13.28 -19.86
N ASP A 568 25.19 -13.27 -20.18
CA ASP A 568 26.21 -14.08 -19.51
C ASP A 568 26.87 -13.38 -18.31
N ALA A 569 26.34 -12.23 -17.87
CA ALA A 569 26.89 -11.52 -16.72
C ALA A 569 26.65 -12.31 -15.43
N GLU A 570 27.71 -12.74 -14.75
CA GLU A 570 27.60 -13.38 -13.42
C GLU A 570 27.28 -12.37 -12.31
N SER A 571 27.57 -11.08 -12.54
CA SER A 571 27.34 -9.99 -11.59
C SER A 571 27.18 -8.65 -12.30
N LEU A 572 26.50 -7.72 -11.64
CA LEU A 572 26.33 -6.33 -12.06
C LEU A 572 26.72 -5.38 -10.94
N THR A 573 27.27 -4.23 -11.30
CA THR A 573 27.63 -3.14 -10.39
C THR A 573 26.66 -1.99 -10.56
N LEU A 574 26.00 -1.59 -9.46
CA LEU A 574 25.25 -0.34 -9.37
C LEU A 574 26.18 0.76 -8.86
N THR A 575 26.17 1.91 -9.53
CA THR A 575 26.83 3.14 -9.05
C THR A 575 25.81 4.28 -9.04
N VAL A 576 25.57 4.89 -7.88
CA VAL A 576 24.73 6.08 -7.76
C VAL A 576 25.61 7.31 -7.57
N ARG A 577 25.33 8.37 -8.32
CA ARG A 577 26.06 9.65 -8.28
C ARG A 577 25.11 10.83 -8.13
N ASP A 578 25.57 11.89 -7.51
CA ASP A 578 24.87 13.17 -7.52
C ASP A 578 25.15 13.95 -8.84
N THR A 579 24.52 15.13 -9.02
CA THR A 579 24.75 16.00 -10.18
C THR A 579 26.17 16.58 -10.26
N SER A 580 26.96 16.53 -9.19
CA SER A 580 28.38 16.89 -9.19
C SER A 580 29.29 15.73 -9.61
N ASN A 581 28.69 14.58 -9.96
CA ASN A 581 29.35 13.33 -10.30
C ASN A 581 30.15 12.72 -9.14
N THR A 582 29.82 13.09 -7.90
CA THR A 582 30.31 12.40 -6.69
C THR A 582 29.57 11.06 -6.55
N ILE A 583 30.32 9.96 -6.37
CA ILE A 583 29.73 8.65 -6.08
C ILE A 583 29.21 8.64 -4.65
N VAL A 584 27.92 8.37 -4.49
CA VAL A 584 27.25 8.28 -3.17
C VAL A 584 27.00 6.83 -2.76
N TYR A 585 26.89 5.91 -3.72
CA TYR A 585 26.76 4.49 -3.47
C TYR A 585 27.40 3.70 -4.61
N THR A 586 28.05 2.58 -4.26
CA THR A 586 28.48 1.59 -5.23
C THR A 586 28.47 0.21 -4.62
N ASP A 587 27.91 -0.76 -5.33
CA ASP A 587 27.91 -2.15 -4.90
C ASP A 587 27.85 -3.10 -6.10
N THR A 588 28.29 -4.34 -5.93
CA THR A 588 28.27 -5.38 -6.95
C THR A 588 27.53 -6.59 -6.45
N GLN A 589 26.47 -6.96 -7.16
CA GLN A 589 25.57 -8.04 -6.80
C GLN A 589 25.64 -9.15 -7.85
N ARG A 590 25.51 -10.40 -7.40
CA ARG A 590 25.42 -11.55 -8.29
C ARG A 590 24.09 -11.50 -9.05
N VAL A 591 24.12 -11.85 -10.32
CA VAL A 591 22.90 -12.09 -11.11
C VAL A 591 22.30 -13.42 -10.67
N CYS A 592 21.03 -13.40 -10.28
CA CYS A 592 20.25 -14.58 -9.96
C CYS A 592 19.12 -14.70 -10.98
N TRP A 593 19.08 -15.81 -11.73
CA TRP A 593 18.27 -15.97 -12.94
C TRP A 593 18.66 -14.92 -14.00
N ASP A 594 17.92 -13.83 -14.06
CA ASP A 594 18.10 -12.70 -14.97
C ASP A 594 17.92 -11.36 -14.24
N HIS A 595 18.03 -11.39 -12.92
CA HIS A 595 17.69 -10.29 -12.03
C HIS A 595 18.83 -9.94 -11.06
N VAL A 596 18.90 -8.68 -10.66
CA VAL A 596 19.74 -8.18 -9.58
C VAL A 596 18.96 -7.17 -8.74
N TYR A 597 19.30 -7.08 -7.46
CA TYR A 597 18.67 -6.16 -6.53
C TYR A 597 19.72 -5.45 -5.68
N PHE A 598 19.52 -4.17 -5.41
CA PHE A 598 20.41 -3.35 -4.59
C PHE A 598 19.60 -2.49 -3.61
N ASP A 599 20.06 -2.40 -2.37
CA ASP A 599 19.61 -1.39 -1.41
C ASP A 599 20.72 -0.35 -1.23
N ALA A 600 20.49 0.85 -1.75
CA ALA A 600 21.43 1.96 -1.64
C ALA A 600 21.08 2.87 -0.47
N GLU A 601 21.94 2.89 0.56
CA GLU A 601 21.83 3.88 1.62
C GLU A 601 22.28 5.26 1.10
N MET A 602 21.33 6.18 0.97
CA MET A 602 21.59 7.51 0.41
C MET A 602 22.08 8.50 1.49
N PRO A 603 22.90 9.51 1.14
CA PRO A 603 23.43 10.48 2.10
C PRO A 603 22.35 11.31 2.82
N ASN A 604 22.63 11.72 4.06
CA ASN A 604 21.74 12.54 4.88
C ASN A 604 21.49 13.93 4.27
N ASN A 605 20.24 14.38 4.25
CA ASN A 605 19.81 15.77 4.05
C ASN A 605 20.20 16.42 2.70
N VAL A 606 20.44 15.63 1.65
CA VAL A 606 20.67 16.17 0.30
C VAL A 606 19.48 15.80 -0.58
N ASN A 607 18.44 16.65 -0.55
CA ASN A 607 17.43 16.62 -1.61
C ASN A 607 18.14 16.95 -2.94
N GLY A 608 17.87 16.18 -3.98
CA GLY A 608 18.48 16.46 -5.27
C GLY A 608 18.25 15.41 -6.33
N THR A 609 18.81 15.68 -7.50
CA THR A 609 18.84 14.76 -8.63
C THR A 609 20.05 13.84 -8.52
N TYR A 610 19.82 12.56 -8.75
CA TYR A 610 20.82 11.50 -8.72
C TYR A 610 20.76 10.70 -10.01
N ILE A 611 21.90 10.11 -10.37
CA ILE A 611 22.07 9.26 -11.54
C ILE A 611 22.52 7.89 -11.05
N ALA A 612 21.67 6.89 -11.26
CA ALA A 612 21.99 5.50 -11.04
C ALA A 612 22.51 4.88 -12.35
N VAL A 613 23.63 4.18 -12.28
CA VAL A 613 24.27 3.51 -13.40
C VAL A 613 24.44 2.04 -13.06
N LEU A 614 23.74 1.16 -13.79
CA LEU A 614 23.93 -0.29 -13.71
C LEU A 614 24.92 -0.71 -14.79
N SER A 615 25.99 -1.41 -14.43
CA SER A 615 27.05 -1.78 -15.36
C SER A 615 27.59 -3.19 -15.12
N GLY A 616 28.02 -3.87 -16.19
CA GLY A 616 28.54 -5.24 -16.15
C GLY A 616 28.23 -6.00 -17.44
N GLY A 617 29.00 -7.04 -17.75
CA GLY A 617 28.80 -7.84 -18.97
C GLY A 617 28.83 -7.04 -20.28
N GLY A 618 29.61 -5.94 -20.33
CA GLY A 618 29.67 -5.06 -21.51
C GLY A 618 28.50 -4.08 -21.65
N THR A 619 27.59 -4.01 -20.67
CA THR A 619 26.41 -3.15 -20.71
C THR A 619 26.46 -2.01 -19.70
N SER A 620 25.72 -0.94 -20.00
CA SER A 620 25.45 0.15 -19.07
C SER A 620 24.02 0.64 -19.26
N ASN A 621 23.24 0.67 -18.18
CA ASN A 621 21.94 1.34 -18.12
C ASN A 621 22.04 2.54 -17.15
N ILE A 622 21.35 3.64 -17.47
CA ILE A 622 21.38 4.88 -16.70
C ILE A 622 19.94 5.31 -16.40
N VAL A 623 19.65 5.59 -15.14
CA VAL A 623 18.38 6.18 -14.69
C VAL A 623 18.66 7.44 -13.87
N GLU A 624 17.95 8.51 -14.18
CA GLU A 624 17.95 9.75 -13.39
C GLU A 624 16.72 9.76 -12.47
N PHE A 625 16.90 10.09 -11.20
CA PHE A 625 15.82 10.19 -10.21
C PHE A 625 16.02 11.35 -9.24
N GLU A 626 14.93 11.84 -8.67
CA GLU A 626 14.90 12.86 -7.63
C GLU A 626 14.72 12.19 -6.26
N TYR A 627 15.74 12.32 -5.42
CA TYR A 627 15.72 11.80 -4.05
C TYR A 627 15.25 12.90 -3.10
N ARG A 628 14.19 12.60 -2.34
CA ARG A 628 13.59 13.47 -1.33
C ARG A 628 13.50 12.67 -0.02
N PRO A 629 14.59 12.52 0.75
CA PRO A 629 14.58 11.82 2.02
C PRO A 629 13.35 12.21 2.83
N GLN A 630 12.57 11.23 3.26
CA GLN A 630 11.58 11.48 4.29
C GLN A 630 12.37 11.84 5.54
N MET A 631 12.46 13.13 5.84
CA MET A 631 13.12 13.61 7.05
C MET A 631 12.48 12.89 8.23
N VAL A 632 13.32 12.26 9.06
CA VAL A 632 12.91 11.46 10.22
C VAL A 632 11.87 12.25 11.02
N SER A 633 10.76 11.58 11.37
CA SER A 633 9.64 12.14 12.10
C SER A 633 10.07 12.53 13.52
N GLY A 634 10.78 13.63 13.69
CA GLY A 634 10.97 14.19 15.01
C GLY A 634 9.73 14.98 15.42
N TYR A 635 9.43 15.02 16.72
CA TYR A 635 8.28 15.72 17.25
C TYR A 635 8.67 17.11 17.75
N VAL A 636 7.70 18.04 17.75
CA VAL A 636 7.79 19.25 18.57
C VAL A 636 7.55 18.82 20.01
N ARG A 637 8.62 18.79 20.82
CA ARG A 637 8.57 18.31 22.21
C ARG A 637 7.83 19.29 23.12
N SER A 638 8.03 20.59 22.90
CA SER A 638 7.37 21.63 23.68
C SER A 638 7.40 22.97 22.95
N ILE A 639 6.32 23.72 23.07
CA ILE A 639 6.24 25.12 22.66
C ILE A 639 6.08 25.96 23.94
N VAL A 640 6.98 26.92 24.14
CA VAL A 640 6.99 27.78 25.32
C VAL A 640 7.04 29.24 24.87
N PRO A 641 5.88 29.91 24.73
CA PRO A 641 5.81 31.36 24.58
C PRO A 641 6.56 32.04 25.72
N ASP A 642 7.30 33.11 25.48
CA ASP A 642 8.05 33.86 26.48
C ASP A 642 7.34 35.14 26.93
N GLY A 643 7.28 35.36 28.25
CA GLY A 643 6.44 36.38 28.89
C GLY A 643 6.49 36.32 30.41
N ALA A 644 6.04 37.40 31.08
CA ALA A 644 6.03 37.50 32.54
C ALA A 644 4.87 36.69 33.13
N TYR A 645 5.09 35.98 34.24
CA TYR A 645 4.02 35.23 34.92
C TYR A 645 3.17 36.16 35.79
N ALA A 646 1.86 36.19 35.54
CA ALA A 646 0.87 36.67 36.50
C ALA A 646 -0.17 35.56 36.74
N ASN A 647 -0.39 35.18 38.00
CA ASN A 647 -1.38 34.16 38.40
C ASN A 647 -1.24 32.77 37.74
N GLY A 648 -0.03 32.36 37.36
CA GLY A 648 0.21 31.03 36.77
C GLY A 648 0.00 30.96 35.25
N VAL A 649 -0.32 32.07 34.58
CA VAL A 649 -0.35 32.18 33.12
C VAL A 649 0.70 33.19 32.65
N LYS A 650 1.42 32.90 31.55
CA LYS A 650 2.38 33.84 30.96
C LYS A 650 1.63 34.96 30.24
N GLN A 651 1.93 36.20 30.63
CA GLN A 651 1.46 37.42 29.96
C GLN A 651 2.53 37.91 28.99
N VAL A 652 2.16 38.08 27.73
CA VAL A 652 2.95 38.87 26.78
C VAL A 652 2.58 40.33 27.01
N ASN A 653 3.51 41.11 27.53
CA ASN A 653 3.34 42.52 27.83
C ASN A 653 4.49 43.29 27.17
N ASN A 654 4.26 43.81 25.97
CA ASN A 654 5.18 44.76 25.37
C ASN A 654 4.43 45.72 24.43
N ALA A 655 4.81 46.99 24.47
CA ALA A 655 4.29 48.05 23.61
C ALA A 655 4.40 47.73 22.09
N ASP A 656 5.25 46.76 21.74
CA ASP A 656 5.54 46.33 20.37
C ASP A 656 4.72 45.13 19.87
N TYR A 657 3.80 44.60 20.69
CA TYR A 657 2.89 43.48 20.32
C TYR A 657 3.63 42.21 19.90
N SER A 658 4.82 41.98 20.46
CA SER A 658 5.68 40.87 20.08
C SER A 658 6.16 40.06 21.27
N PHE A 659 6.33 38.76 21.08
CA PHE A 659 6.93 37.86 22.06
C PHE A 659 7.84 36.82 21.40
N ASP A 660 8.82 36.35 22.16
CA ASP A 660 9.64 35.23 21.73
C ASP A 660 8.92 33.93 22.07
N CYS A 661 9.00 32.93 21.20
CA CYS A 661 8.46 31.61 21.43
C CYS A 661 9.58 30.58 21.28
N LYS A 662 9.85 29.85 22.36
CA LYS A 662 10.84 28.77 22.34
C LYS A 662 10.18 27.47 21.90
N ILE A 663 10.57 26.96 20.74
CA ILE A 663 10.10 25.69 20.19
C ILE A 663 11.22 24.68 20.37
N THR A 664 10.99 23.65 21.18
CA THR A 664 11.97 22.56 21.41
C THR A 664 11.57 21.36 20.58
N PHE A 665 12.52 20.83 19.82
CA PHE A 665 12.32 19.68 18.96
C PHE A 665 12.97 18.44 19.57
N ASP A 666 12.55 17.26 19.14
CA ASP A 666 13.33 16.05 19.37
C ASP A 666 14.71 16.16 18.66
N SER A 667 15.69 15.46 19.22
CA SER A 667 16.99 15.18 18.63
C SER A 667 16.91 14.58 17.22
N GLU A 668 15.82 13.87 16.91
CA GLU A 668 15.59 13.27 15.58
C GLU A 668 15.12 14.27 14.52
N PHE A 669 14.61 15.44 14.91
CA PHE A 669 14.18 16.45 13.94
C PHE A 669 15.45 17.13 13.38
N ALA A 670 15.58 17.19 12.06
CA ALA A 670 16.81 17.66 11.42
C ALA A 670 16.89 19.19 11.30
N ALA A 671 18.10 19.75 11.42
CA ALA A 671 18.36 21.13 11.04
C ALA A 671 18.05 21.36 9.55
N GLY A 672 17.47 22.50 9.20
CA GLY A 672 17.10 22.85 7.82
C GLY A 672 15.67 22.47 7.41
N VAL A 673 14.91 21.76 8.26
CA VAL A 673 13.49 21.46 8.00
C VAL A 673 12.66 22.74 8.12
N GLU A 674 11.77 23.01 7.16
CA GLU A 674 10.76 24.07 7.28
C GLU A 674 9.60 23.64 8.18
N TYR A 675 9.16 24.54 9.05
CA TYR A 675 7.95 24.39 9.85
C TYR A 675 7.13 25.68 9.84
N ILE A 676 5.82 25.53 10.02
CA ILE A 676 4.84 26.62 10.00
C ILE A 676 4.34 26.80 11.43
N ILE A 677 4.46 28.02 11.92
CA ILE A 677 3.87 28.46 13.18
C ILE A 677 2.55 29.14 12.85
N THR A 678 1.48 28.72 13.50
CA THR A 678 0.18 29.38 13.41
C THR A 678 -0.24 29.81 14.81
N VAL A 679 -0.63 31.07 14.96
CA VAL A 679 -1.25 31.57 16.18
C VAL A 679 -2.72 31.80 15.88
N VAL A 680 -3.58 31.09 16.60
CA VAL A 680 -5.03 31.21 16.48
C VAL A 680 -5.62 31.75 17.77
N GLU A 681 -6.61 32.61 17.64
CA GLU A 681 -7.45 33.01 18.76
C GLU A 681 -8.32 31.82 19.19
N LYS A 682 -8.31 31.46 20.48
CA LYS A 682 -8.88 30.19 20.93
C LYS A 682 -10.41 30.10 20.80
N GLU A 683 -11.11 31.22 20.95
CA GLU A 683 -12.59 31.22 20.93
C GLU A 683 -13.15 31.26 19.51
N SER A 684 -12.52 31.99 18.60
CA SER A 684 -12.97 32.18 17.22
C SER A 684 -12.30 31.22 16.21
N ASN A 685 -11.15 30.64 16.57
CA ASN A 685 -10.21 29.97 15.65
C ASN A 685 -9.66 30.87 14.53
N ASN A 686 -9.76 32.20 14.66
CA ASN A 686 -9.18 33.12 13.69
C ASN A 686 -7.65 33.04 13.72
N ILE A 687 -7.02 32.90 12.55
CA ILE A 687 -5.57 32.93 12.42
C ILE A 687 -5.10 34.38 12.53
N VAL A 688 -4.32 34.66 13.56
CA VAL A 688 -3.87 36.02 13.90
C VAL A 688 -2.42 36.24 13.51
N ALA A 689 -1.62 35.18 13.45
CA ALA A 689 -0.28 35.20 12.86
C ALA A 689 0.06 33.85 12.22
N MET A 690 0.79 33.88 11.11
CA MET A 690 1.35 32.69 10.48
C MET A 690 2.76 32.99 9.96
N GLU A 691 3.72 32.15 10.34
CA GLU A 691 5.11 32.31 9.92
C GLU A 691 5.73 30.96 9.53
N THR A 692 6.48 30.95 8.43
CA THR A 692 7.32 29.81 8.04
C THR A 692 8.74 30.06 8.53
N GLN A 693 9.29 29.07 9.23
CA GLN A 693 10.64 29.10 9.79
C GLN A 693 11.43 27.89 9.31
N THR A 694 12.75 28.00 9.33
CA THR A 694 13.67 26.89 9.03
C THR A 694 14.43 26.51 10.29
N ARG A 695 14.37 25.23 10.66
CA ARG A 695 14.90 24.75 11.95
C ARG A 695 16.41 24.92 12.06
N GLY A 696 16.86 25.54 13.15
CA GLY A 696 18.28 25.76 13.43
C GLY A 696 19.04 24.48 13.79
N SER A 697 20.36 24.59 13.97
CA SER A 697 21.23 23.47 14.38
C SER A 697 21.08 23.10 15.86
N GLU A 698 20.39 23.91 16.65
CA GLU A 698 20.19 23.66 18.07
C GLU A 698 18.98 22.72 18.32
N SER A 699 18.83 22.27 19.56
CA SER A 699 17.67 21.44 19.98
C SER A 699 16.38 22.26 20.14
N PHE A 700 16.47 23.57 20.00
CA PHE A 700 15.35 24.48 20.04
C PHE A 700 15.58 25.66 19.09
N ASP A 701 14.49 26.25 18.65
CA ASP A 701 14.48 27.56 18.03
C ASP A 701 13.80 28.57 18.95
N THR A 702 14.20 29.83 18.85
CA THR A 702 13.47 30.95 19.44
C THR A 702 12.93 31.77 18.30
N VAL A 703 11.61 31.81 18.17
CA VAL A 703 10.92 32.51 17.08
C VAL A 703 10.24 33.75 17.63
N HIS A 704 10.50 34.88 17.01
CA HIS A 704 9.94 36.15 17.42
C HIS A 704 8.60 36.37 16.72
N ILE A 705 7.51 36.18 17.46
CA ILE A 705 6.15 36.27 16.94
C ILE A 705 5.64 37.69 17.18
N LYS A 706 5.16 38.33 16.11
CA LYS A 706 4.52 39.63 16.19
C LYS A 706 3.02 39.49 16.01
N MET A 707 2.28 39.76 17.08
CA MET A 707 0.83 39.90 17.02
C MET A 707 0.48 41.16 16.22
N PRO A 708 -0.55 41.12 15.36
CA PRO A 708 -1.02 42.30 14.67
C PRO A 708 -1.64 43.27 15.69
N LYS A 709 -1.65 44.57 15.37
CA LYS A 709 -2.03 45.62 16.34
C LYS A 709 -3.50 45.55 16.77
N ASP A 710 -4.33 45.02 15.88
CA ASP A 710 -5.75 44.77 16.04
C ASP A 710 -6.05 43.44 16.77
N ALA A 711 -5.07 42.56 17.01
CA ALA A 711 -5.27 41.35 17.82
C ALA A 711 -5.86 41.71 19.17
N ILE A 712 -6.92 41.05 19.62
CA ILE A 712 -7.60 41.40 20.88
C ILE A 712 -6.90 40.81 22.11
N GLU A 713 -7.09 41.39 23.30
CA GLU A 713 -6.67 40.72 24.53
C GLU A 713 -7.47 39.44 24.74
N GLY A 714 -6.82 38.32 25.03
CA GLY A 714 -7.52 37.05 25.13
C GLY A 714 -6.60 35.84 25.15
N ARG A 715 -7.18 34.66 25.04
CA ARG A 715 -6.45 33.40 25.00
C ARG A 715 -6.19 32.96 23.57
N TYR A 716 -4.95 32.58 23.29
CA TYR A 716 -4.47 32.15 21.99
C TYR A 716 -3.86 30.75 22.08
N VAL A 717 -3.92 30.02 20.97
CA VAL A 717 -3.21 28.77 20.76
C VAL A 717 -2.14 29.01 19.71
N ILE A 718 -0.91 28.61 20.03
CA ILE A 718 0.17 28.50 19.06
C ILE A 718 0.29 27.03 18.65
N SER A 719 0.21 26.76 17.35
CA SER A 719 0.51 25.45 16.77
C SER A 719 1.77 25.53 15.92
N VAL A 720 2.57 24.47 15.94
CA VAL A 720 3.71 24.28 15.05
C VAL A 720 3.44 23.04 14.24
N SER A 721 3.36 23.19 12.92
CA SER A 721 3.10 22.13 11.96
C SER A 721 4.25 22.03 10.96
N CYS A 722 4.48 20.83 10.41
CA CYS A 722 5.45 20.62 9.35
C CYS A 722 4.73 20.12 8.09
N PRO A 723 5.15 20.55 6.89
CA PRO A 723 4.59 20.02 5.64
C PRO A 723 4.67 18.48 5.60
N GLY A 724 3.52 17.82 5.38
CA GLY A 724 3.41 16.36 5.22
C GLY A 724 3.04 15.56 6.47
N ASP A 725 2.20 16.08 7.36
CA ASP A 725 1.58 15.41 8.53
C ASP A 725 2.57 14.89 9.60
N ARG A 726 3.69 15.58 9.80
CA ARG A 726 4.88 14.99 10.48
C ARG A 726 5.16 15.41 11.92
N ALA A 727 4.54 16.46 12.44
CA ALA A 727 4.58 16.83 13.86
C ALA A 727 3.61 18.00 14.11
N GLU A 728 2.78 17.88 15.16
CA GLU A 728 2.00 19.00 15.69
C GLU A 728 2.35 19.20 17.16
N GLY A 729 2.87 20.38 17.49
CA GLY A 729 2.93 20.85 18.87
C GLY A 729 1.89 21.93 19.06
N ILE A 730 1.24 21.97 20.23
CA ILE A 730 0.34 23.06 20.61
C ILE A 730 0.72 23.62 21.99
N ALA A 731 0.58 24.93 22.17
CA ALA A 731 0.62 25.57 23.48
C ALA A 731 -0.38 26.72 23.55
N GLU A 732 -0.84 27.04 24.76
CA GLU A 732 -1.77 28.15 25.00
C GLU A 732 -1.07 29.30 25.73
N PHE A 733 -1.47 30.54 25.43
CA PHE A 733 -1.02 31.73 26.16
C PHE A 733 -2.12 32.80 26.20
N ASP A 734 -2.01 33.74 27.15
CA ASP A 734 -2.90 34.90 27.24
C ASP A 734 -2.15 36.16 26.74
N PHE A 735 -2.74 36.90 25.81
CA PHE A 735 -2.19 38.13 25.25
C PHE A 735 -2.83 39.36 25.92
N TYR A 736 -2.01 40.35 26.31
CA TYR A 736 -2.44 41.56 27.01
C TYR A 736 -1.86 42.83 26.36
N LYS A 737 -2.64 43.93 26.39
CA LYS A 737 -2.33 45.27 25.88
C LYS A 737 -2.40 46.32 27.00
N PRO A 738 -1.39 46.40 27.88
CA PRO A 738 -1.46 47.25 29.07
C PRO A 738 -1.35 48.75 28.77
N ASP A 739 -0.80 49.12 27.61
CA ASP A 739 -0.70 50.52 27.18
C ASP A 739 -1.99 51.04 26.53
N GLU A 740 -2.95 50.16 26.24
CA GLU A 740 -4.27 50.59 25.78
C GLU A 740 -5.08 51.12 26.97
N ILE A 741 -5.20 52.44 27.01
CA ILE A 741 -6.00 53.15 28.03
C ILE A 741 -7.51 52.91 27.88
N ILE A 742 -7.95 52.48 26.69
CA ILE A 742 -9.31 51.98 26.40
C ILE A 742 -9.17 50.59 25.80
N LEU A 743 -9.77 49.58 26.44
CA LEU A 743 -9.99 48.30 25.79
C LEU A 743 -11.33 48.28 25.09
N LEU A 744 -11.41 47.47 24.06
CA LEU A 744 -12.61 47.26 23.27
C LEU A 744 -12.86 45.74 23.27
N GLY A 745 -14.12 45.35 23.40
CA GLY A 745 -14.50 43.96 23.58
C GLY A 745 -14.69 43.24 22.26
N ASP A 746 -14.42 41.94 22.29
CA ASP A 746 -14.02 41.02 21.21
C ASP A 746 -14.87 41.03 19.93
N TRP A 747 -16.11 41.49 20.00
CA TRP A 747 -17.05 41.44 18.88
C TRP A 747 -17.87 42.71 18.74
N LEU A 748 -18.18 43.06 17.49
CA LEU A 748 -19.28 43.96 17.19
C LEU A 748 -20.57 43.16 17.28
N TYR A 749 -21.55 43.71 17.99
CA TYR A 749 -22.88 43.11 18.09
C TYR A 749 -23.91 43.99 17.38
N ASN A 750 -24.95 43.39 16.79
CA ASN A 750 -26.09 44.14 16.29
C ASN A 750 -27.07 44.47 17.42
N GLU A 751 -28.17 45.15 17.10
CA GLU A 751 -29.23 45.49 18.07
C GLU A 751 -29.92 44.29 18.74
N ASN A 752 -29.76 43.09 18.21
CA ASN A 752 -30.29 41.85 18.78
C ASN A 752 -29.28 41.15 19.71
N GLY A 753 -28.05 41.67 19.82
CA GLY A 753 -26.95 41.03 20.56
C GLY A 753 -26.28 39.91 19.78
N GLU A 754 -26.50 39.81 18.47
CA GLU A 754 -25.85 38.83 17.60
C GLU A 754 -24.52 39.40 17.09
N MET A 755 -23.52 38.54 16.92
CA MET A 755 -22.21 38.90 16.37
C MET A 755 -22.34 39.36 14.93
N VAL A 756 -21.71 40.48 14.58
CA VAL A 756 -21.73 41.01 13.21
C VAL A 756 -20.70 40.29 12.35
N THR A 757 -21.13 39.80 11.20
CA THR A 757 -20.33 39.12 10.17
C THR A 757 -20.65 39.75 8.81
N LEU A 758 -19.81 39.54 7.79
CA LEU A 758 -20.10 40.03 6.43
C LEU A 758 -21.44 39.52 5.87
N GLU A 759 -21.94 38.38 6.35
CA GLU A 759 -23.21 37.81 5.90
C GLU A 759 -24.44 38.53 6.47
N ASN A 760 -24.35 39.10 7.68
CA ASN A 760 -25.50 39.73 8.35
C ASN A 760 -25.41 41.26 8.43
N ILE A 761 -24.30 41.84 7.98
CA ILE A 761 -23.97 43.26 8.11
C ILE A 761 -24.92 44.19 7.34
N ALA A 762 -25.54 43.71 6.26
CA ALA A 762 -26.43 44.52 5.42
C ALA A 762 -27.76 44.86 6.12
N ASP A 763 -28.17 44.05 7.10
CA ASP A 763 -29.48 44.16 7.76
C ASP A 763 -29.43 44.84 9.15
N ILE A 764 -28.24 45.24 9.62
CA ILE A 764 -28.08 45.82 10.95
C ILE A 764 -28.45 47.31 10.97
N LYS A 765 -29.05 47.76 12.08
CA LYS A 765 -29.38 49.20 12.29
C LYS A 765 -28.42 49.87 13.25
N SER A 766 -27.76 49.10 14.09
CA SER A 766 -26.82 49.63 15.08
C SER A 766 -25.73 48.62 15.39
N LEU A 767 -24.50 49.10 15.43
CA LEU A 767 -23.34 48.38 15.94
C LEU A 767 -23.19 48.66 17.44
N TYR A 768 -22.94 47.63 18.22
CA TYR A 768 -22.71 47.72 19.65
C TYR A 768 -21.31 47.25 19.94
N ILE A 769 -20.55 48.11 20.62
CA ILE A 769 -19.14 47.88 20.92
C ILE A 769 -18.97 47.91 22.43
N LYS A 770 -18.47 46.82 23.01
CA LYS A 770 -18.08 46.81 24.42
C LYS A 770 -16.79 47.60 24.57
N VAL A 771 -16.73 48.43 25.60
CA VAL A 771 -15.60 49.34 25.84
C VAL A 771 -15.26 49.34 27.33
N ILE A 772 -13.98 49.33 27.68
CA ILE A 772 -13.50 49.40 29.07
C ILE A 772 -12.52 50.55 29.19
N ASN A 773 -12.84 51.53 30.01
CA ASN A 773 -11.91 52.60 30.38
C ASN A 773 -10.95 52.09 31.43
N ARG A 774 -9.66 51.93 31.09
CA ARG A 774 -8.63 51.52 32.05
C ARG A 774 -8.02 52.68 32.82
N THR A 775 -8.42 53.91 32.56
CA THR A 775 -7.92 55.09 33.27
C THR A 775 -8.74 55.39 34.53
N ASP A 776 -8.13 56.15 35.44
CA ASP A 776 -8.80 56.71 36.63
C ASP A 776 -9.57 58.01 36.32
N ALA A 777 -9.66 58.41 35.05
CA ALA A 777 -10.36 59.61 34.60
C ALA A 777 -11.65 59.26 33.85
N ILE A 778 -12.64 60.14 33.91
CA ILE A 778 -13.81 60.06 33.02
C ILE A 778 -13.35 60.46 31.62
N MET A 779 -13.62 59.63 30.61
CA MET A 779 -13.22 59.89 29.23
C MET A 779 -14.44 60.22 28.37
N GLN A 780 -14.30 61.22 27.49
CA GLN A 780 -15.22 61.41 26.37
C GLN A 780 -14.59 60.81 25.13
N LEU A 781 -15.17 59.73 24.64
CA LEU A 781 -14.68 58.99 23.49
C LEU A 781 -15.53 59.32 22.26
N LEU A 782 -14.88 59.56 21.13
CA LEU A 782 -15.48 59.63 19.81
C LEU A 782 -15.23 58.30 19.12
N PHE A 783 -16.29 57.62 18.72
CA PHE A 783 -16.27 56.41 17.92
C PHE A 783 -16.61 56.76 16.47
N MET A 784 -15.94 56.12 15.52
CA MET A 784 -16.31 56.14 14.10
C MET A 784 -16.36 54.71 13.59
N ALA A 785 -17.50 54.28 13.06
CA ALA A 785 -17.64 53.02 12.34
C ALA A 785 -17.69 53.36 10.85
N ALA A 786 -16.83 52.74 10.06
CA ALA A 786 -16.60 53.03 8.65
C ALA A 786 -16.70 51.73 7.85
N ALA A 787 -17.64 51.65 6.91
CA ALA A 787 -17.79 50.52 6.02
C ALA A 787 -17.05 50.76 4.70
N TYR A 788 -16.40 49.73 4.18
CA TYR A 788 -15.55 49.75 3.00
C TYR A 788 -15.97 48.67 1.98
N ASP A 789 -15.81 49.00 0.71
CA ASP A 789 -15.89 48.10 -0.45
C ASP A 789 -14.51 48.17 -1.13
N GLY A 790 -13.71 47.11 -0.97
CA GLY A 790 -12.26 47.13 -1.13
C GLY A 790 -11.60 48.23 -0.30
N GLU A 791 -10.86 49.13 -0.95
CA GLU A 791 -10.24 50.29 -0.31
C GLU A 791 -11.17 51.52 -0.23
N SER A 792 -12.37 51.44 -0.80
CA SER A 792 -13.27 52.60 -0.93
C SER A 792 -14.18 52.71 0.29
N LEU A 793 -14.13 53.85 0.98
CA LEU A 793 -15.08 54.16 2.06
C LEU A 793 -16.49 54.37 1.47
N VAL A 794 -17.43 53.50 1.80
CA VAL A 794 -18.82 53.57 1.32
C VAL A 794 -19.76 54.24 2.32
N HIS A 795 -19.49 54.12 3.62
CA HIS A 795 -20.30 54.72 4.67
C HIS A 795 -19.48 54.95 5.93
N ALA A 796 -19.77 56.00 6.71
CA ALA A 796 -19.17 56.20 8.02
C ALA A 796 -20.13 56.94 8.95
N GLU A 797 -20.19 56.50 10.21
CA GLU A 797 -21.01 57.09 11.26
C GLU A 797 -20.19 57.32 12.52
N THR A 798 -20.55 58.35 13.29
CA THR A 798 -19.83 58.70 14.51
C THR A 798 -20.74 58.79 15.73
N ALA A 799 -20.22 58.37 16.88
CA ALA A 799 -20.91 58.47 18.16
C ALA A 799 -19.98 59.04 19.23
N ILE A 800 -20.49 59.88 20.12
CA ILE A 800 -19.75 60.34 21.30
C ILE A 800 -20.31 59.64 22.52
N HIS A 801 -19.44 58.98 23.29
CA HIS A 801 -19.80 58.32 24.53
C HIS A 801 -18.95 58.82 25.69
N THR A 802 -19.55 58.97 26.87
CA THR A 802 -18.81 59.31 28.09
C THR A 802 -18.68 58.06 28.95
N LEU A 803 -17.45 57.61 29.16
CA LEU A 803 -17.16 56.40 29.93
C LEU A 803 -16.57 56.79 31.28
N ALA A 804 -17.17 56.30 32.36
CA ALA A 804 -16.67 56.57 33.70
C ALA A 804 -15.27 55.96 33.91
N ALA A 805 -14.53 56.47 34.89
CA ALA A 805 -13.23 55.91 35.27
C ALA A 805 -13.36 54.43 35.65
N ARG A 806 -12.43 53.58 35.18
CA ARG A 806 -12.42 52.13 35.47
C ARG A 806 -13.72 51.39 35.15
N ALA A 807 -14.55 51.91 34.23
CA ALA A 807 -15.86 51.34 33.91
C ALA A 807 -15.87 50.62 32.57
N GLU A 808 -16.66 49.56 32.50
CA GLU A 808 -17.11 48.92 31.27
C GLU A 808 -18.42 49.58 30.80
N GLY A 809 -18.60 49.70 29.49
CA GLY A 809 -19.82 50.17 28.86
C GLY A 809 -20.03 49.49 27.51
N THR A 810 -21.23 49.66 26.96
CA THR A 810 -21.54 49.27 25.58
C THR A 810 -21.95 50.52 24.83
N VAL A 811 -21.29 50.80 23.71
CA VAL A 811 -21.52 51.99 22.90
C VAL A 811 -22.37 51.61 21.71
N PRO A 812 -23.63 52.07 21.64
CA PRO A 812 -24.44 51.93 20.44
C PRO A 812 -23.98 52.95 19.39
N MET A 813 -23.74 52.46 18.18
CA MET A 813 -23.39 53.23 17.00
C MET A 813 -24.48 52.99 15.95
N PRO A 814 -25.37 53.97 15.71
CA PRO A 814 -26.31 53.84 14.61
C PRO A 814 -25.52 53.74 13.29
N ILE A 815 -25.84 52.74 12.48
CA ILE A 815 -25.23 52.56 11.17
C ILE A 815 -26.32 52.15 10.18
N SER A 816 -26.30 52.69 8.97
CA SER A 816 -27.26 52.33 7.93
C SER A 816 -26.50 52.11 6.63
N ILE A 817 -26.10 50.86 6.42
CA ILE A 817 -25.32 50.50 5.24
C ILE A 817 -26.28 50.10 4.13
N THR A 818 -26.14 50.75 2.98
CA THR A 818 -27.00 50.55 1.81
C THR A 818 -26.22 50.05 0.59
N ALA A 819 -24.93 49.76 0.77
CA ALA A 819 -24.06 49.24 -0.29
C ALA A 819 -24.41 47.78 -0.60
N GLU A 820 -24.38 47.42 -1.89
CA GLU A 820 -24.64 46.03 -2.35
C GLU A 820 -23.48 45.08 -2.02
N SER A 821 -22.27 45.61 -1.81
CA SER A 821 -21.09 44.90 -1.32
C SER A 821 -20.41 45.69 -0.21
N ILE A 822 -20.02 44.99 0.85
CA ILE A 822 -19.15 45.50 1.90
C ILE A 822 -18.10 44.42 2.09
N ASP A 823 -16.85 44.81 1.91
CA ASP A 823 -15.72 43.95 2.16
C ASP A 823 -15.19 44.17 3.58
N ALA A 824 -15.37 45.36 4.16
CA ALA A 824 -15.00 45.56 5.54
C ALA A 824 -15.78 46.57 6.37
N ILE A 825 -15.80 46.39 7.70
CA ILE A 825 -16.12 47.46 8.66
C ILE A 825 -14.95 47.71 9.58
N ARG A 826 -14.59 49.00 9.69
CA ARG A 826 -13.58 49.50 10.60
C ARG A 826 -14.13 50.39 11.69
N VAL A 827 -13.73 50.14 12.93
CA VAL A 827 -14.05 51.02 14.06
C VAL A 827 -12.81 51.73 14.55
N TYR A 828 -12.92 53.05 14.66
CA TYR A 828 -11.90 53.93 15.17
C TYR A 828 -12.38 54.62 16.45
N VAL A 829 -11.49 54.77 17.43
CA VAL A 829 -11.82 55.40 18.71
C VAL A 829 -10.81 56.50 19.03
N TRP A 830 -11.30 57.70 19.34
CA TRP A 830 -10.50 58.85 19.78
C TRP A 830 -10.95 59.30 21.16
N GLU A 831 -10.03 59.87 21.93
CA GLU A 831 -10.43 60.82 22.96
C GLU A 831 -10.90 62.11 22.28
N LYS A 832 -12.03 62.66 22.73
CA LYS A 832 -12.60 63.87 22.15
C LYS A 832 -11.61 65.03 22.26
N GLY A 833 -11.21 65.56 21.10
CA GLY A 833 -10.24 66.65 21.00
C GLY A 833 -8.80 66.20 20.71
N CYS A 834 -8.54 64.89 20.65
CA CYS A 834 -7.26 64.34 20.24
C CYS A 834 -7.21 64.15 18.71
N LEU A 835 -6.05 64.43 18.11
CA LEU A 835 -5.84 64.30 16.65
C LEU A 835 -5.45 62.89 16.20
N LYS A 836 -5.07 62.02 17.13
CA LYS A 836 -4.70 60.63 16.85
C LYS A 836 -5.74 59.70 17.48
N PRO A 837 -6.19 58.65 16.77
CA PRO A 837 -7.02 57.64 17.38
C PRO A 837 -6.26 57.02 18.55
N LEU A 838 -6.99 56.72 19.63
CA LEU A 838 -6.48 55.92 20.74
C LEU A 838 -6.27 54.47 20.32
N SER A 839 -7.08 53.98 19.37
CA SER A 839 -6.95 52.65 18.77
C SER A 839 -7.67 52.60 17.40
N GLU A 840 -7.11 51.84 16.46
CA GLU A 840 -7.80 51.30 15.29
C GLU A 840 -8.18 49.87 15.67
N VAL A 841 -9.45 49.53 15.66
CA VAL A 841 -9.92 48.56 16.65
C VAL A 841 -10.45 47.26 16.04
N TYR A 842 -11.17 47.35 14.93
CA TYR A 842 -11.77 46.18 14.31
C TYR A 842 -11.68 46.32 12.80
N ASP A 843 -11.33 45.24 12.12
CA ASP A 843 -11.48 45.06 10.67
C ASP A 843 -12.26 43.75 10.51
N ILE A 844 -13.55 43.83 10.19
CA ILE A 844 -14.30 42.63 9.75
C ILE A 844 -13.98 42.53 8.26
N THR A 845 -13.16 41.57 7.82
CA THR A 845 -12.75 41.39 6.39
C THR A 845 -13.15 40.06 5.82
#